data_AF-A0A349MYG3-F1
#
_entry.id   AF-A0A349MYG3-F1
#
_cell.length_a   1.000
_cell.length_b   1.000
_cell.length_c   1.000
_cell.angle_alpha   90.00
_cell.angle_beta   90.00
_cell.angle_gamma   90.00
#
_symmetry.space_group_name_H-M   'P 1'
#
loop_
_entity.id
_entity.type
_entity.pdbx_description
1 polymer ?
#
loop_
_entity_poly.entity_id
_entity_poly.type
_entity_poly.pdbx_seq_one_letter_code
_entity_poly.pdbx_strand_id
1 'polypeptide(L)'
;MAKKSAKESMDTPMMKQYQAIKDQYPDAFLFYRIGDFYELFNDDAVKGAQLLELTLTARNHNAADPIPMCGVPHHAVQNYIDILVDHGYKVAICEQMEDPALAEGMVKREVIQLITPGTRMETGISGAKENNYLAGFTQVDDHFGFAYADVSTGELRTANLSTFETVMNEVMSVEAKEVVVDDSVSSELTDRFKPLGILVSNQNEVTTSSELSFLTQDLDDGAETAAVSMLLSYMEGTQKRSLAHLQRAIAYEPSYFLKMDHYAKRNLELATNIRTGKKSGTLLWLLDETKTAMGGRLLKQWLDRPLLSLDEIKARQDKVDELLQHYFERSNLQDELVKVYDLERLAGRVAFGSVNGRDLIQLKTSLQQVPKIKYVLSELDHDVFGDMLTGMDPVDDISELIDRAINDESPISVTDGGVIKDGYDDQLDEYRDAMKNGKQWIAELEAKERTATGISTLKIGYNRVFGYYIEVTKANLSKLPEDRYERKQTLTNAERFSTPELKEKETLILEAQEKSTALEYQLFTKVREVVKAAIGRLQRLAKAIASLDVLQSFAVVSENYRFVRPTLNNGHDLEIEAGRHPVVEKVLGKQEYVPNDVRMADDTTVLLITGPNMSGKSTYMRQLALTVVMAQMGCFVPAKSASMPVFDQIFTRIGAADDLISGNSTFMVEMQEANDALMHATANSLILFDEIGRGTATYDGM
;
A
#
# COMPACT_ATOMS: atom_id res chain seq x y z
N MET A 1 -29.71 46.34 0.48
CA MET A 1 -28.72 45.31 0.85
C MET A 1 -27.38 45.74 0.26
N ALA A 2 -26.43 46.15 1.10
CA ALA A 2 -25.13 46.62 0.64
C ALA A 2 -24.32 45.45 0.07
N LYS A 3 -23.77 45.60 -1.14
CA LYS A 3 -22.79 44.68 -1.72
C LYS A 3 -21.52 44.75 -0.89
N LYS A 4 -21.10 43.63 -0.29
CA LYS A 4 -19.79 43.52 0.37
C LYS A 4 -18.67 43.70 -0.65
N SER A 5 -17.64 44.46 -0.27
CA SER A 5 -16.44 44.68 -1.09
C SER A 5 -15.56 43.42 -1.15
N ALA A 6 -14.68 43.31 -2.15
CA ALA A 6 -13.74 42.18 -2.31
C ALA A 6 -12.86 41.91 -1.07
N LYS A 7 -12.60 42.96 -0.27
CA LYS A 7 -11.85 42.86 0.99
C LYS A 7 -12.69 42.18 2.09
N GLU A 8 -14.00 42.42 2.11
CA GLU A 8 -14.93 41.89 3.12
C GLU A 8 -15.34 40.41 2.90
N SER A 9 -15.17 39.86 1.69
CA SER A 9 -15.41 38.43 1.41
C SER A 9 -14.23 37.56 1.87
N MET A 10 -12.99 38.01 1.65
CA MET A 10 -11.77 37.39 2.23
C MET A 10 -11.68 37.59 3.75
N ASP A 11 -12.28 38.65 4.30
CA ASP A 11 -12.26 38.95 5.73
C ASP A 11 -13.27 38.15 6.58
N THR A 12 -14.04 37.22 5.99
CA THR A 12 -14.91 36.35 6.82
C THR A 12 -14.04 35.51 7.75
N PRO A 13 -14.47 35.31 9.02
CA PRO A 13 -13.68 34.52 9.97
C PRO A 13 -13.25 33.16 9.40
N MET A 14 -14.14 32.46 8.69
CA MET A 14 -13.83 31.17 8.08
C MET A 14 -12.77 31.26 6.98
N MET A 15 -12.81 32.27 6.10
CA MET A 15 -11.79 32.43 5.05
C MET A 15 -10.44 32.82 5.63
N LYS A 16 -10.41 33.56 6.75
CA LYS A 16 -9.16 33.82 7.49
C LYS A 16 -8.56 32.52 8.06
N GLN A 17 -9.39 31.66 8.66
CA GLN A 17 -8.96 30.35 9.14
C GLN A 17 -8.46 29.47 7.97
N TYR A 18 -9.19 29.44 6.85
CA TYR A 18 -8.77 28.71 5.64
C TYR A 18 -7.42 29.20 5.12
N GLN A 19 -7.25 30.51 4.93
CA GLN A 19 -6.01 31.06 4.37
C GLN A 19 -4.82 30.84 5.31
N ALA A 20 -5.01 31.02 6.62
CA ALA A 20 -3.96 30.77 7.61
C ALA A 20 -3.49 29.31 7.63
N ILE A 21 -4.38 28.36 7.32
CA ILE A 21 -4.03 26.94 7.17
C ILE A 21 -3.39 26.70 5.81
N LYS A 22 -3.91 27.28 4.72
CA LYS A 22 -3.36 27.14 3.37
C LYS A 22 -1.93 27.70 3.27
N ASP A 23 -1.63 28.79 3.96
CA ASP A 23 -0.29 29.40 3.98
C ASP A 23 0.77 28.48 4.59
N GLN A 24 0.36 27.50 5.42
CA GLN A 24 1.25 26.46 5.95
C GLN A 24 1.52 25.33 4.95
N TYR A 25 0.68 25.21 3.90
CA TYR A 25 0.74 24.15 2.90
C TYR A 25 0.58 24.73 1.47
N PRO A 26 1.49 25.62 1.04
CA PRO A 26 1.33 26.36 -0.22
C PRO A 26 1.37 25.45 -1.47
N ASP A 27 2.07 24.32 -1.38
CA ASP A 27 2.28 23.33 -2.45
C ASP A 27 1.26 22.18 -2.46
N ALA A 28 0.31 22.14 -1.52
CA ALA A 28 -0.68 21.07 -1.39
C ALA A 28 -2.12 21.56 -1.59
N PHE A 29 -2.99 20.76 -2.21
CA PHE A 29 -4.42 21.02 -2.21
C PHE A 29 -4.99 20.94 -0.80
N LEU A 30 -5.70 21.97 -0.34
CA LEU A 30 -6.32 21.97 0.98
C LEU A 30 -7.79 21.51 0.92
N PHE A 31 -8.03 20.27 1.34
CA PHE A 31 -9.38 19.72 1.50
C PHE A 31 -9.94 20.16 2.86
N TYR A 32 -10.81 21.16 2.85
CA TYR A 32 -11.26 21.84 4.06
C TYR A 32 -12.66 21.37 4.49
N ARG A 33 -12.77 20.70 5.65
CA ARG A 33 -14.03 20.13 6.13
C ARG A 33 -15.07 21.18 6.51
N ILE A 34 -16.21 21.16 5.82
CA ILE A 34 -17.39 21.99 6.12
C ILE A 34 -18.64 21.10 6.09
N GLY A 35 -19.19 20.79 7.27
CA GLY A 35 -20.36 19.92 7.37
C GLY A 35 -20.06 18.54 6.80
N ASP A 36 -20.85 18.06 5.83
CA ASP A 36 -20.67 16.75 5.17
C ASP A 36 -19.77 16.77 3.91
N PHE A 37 -19.12 17.90 3.62
CA PHE A 37 -18.25 18.07 2.45
C PHE A 37 -16.81 18.43 2.84
N TYR A 38 -15.89 18.15 1.93
CA TYR A 38 -14.62 18.86 1.84
C TYR A 38 -14.72 19.87 0.70
N GLU A 39 -14.40 21.13 1.00
CA GLU A 39 -14.42 22.22 0.04
C GLU A 39 -13.00 22.73 -0.23
N LEU A 40 -12.75 23.11 -1.48
CA LEU A 40 -11.53 23.78 -1.94
C LEU A 40 -11.91 25.19 -2.36
N PHE A 41 -10.99 26.16 -2.18
CA PHE A 41 -11.23 27.56 -2.54
C PHE A 41 -10.09 28.15 -3.40
N ASN A 42 -10.39 29.23 -4.11
CA ASN A 42 -9.42 29.99 -4.93
C ASN A 42 -8.73 29.11 -5.99
N ASP A 43 -7.41 29.18 -6.12
CA ASP A 43 -6.63 28.43 -7.12
C ASP A 43 -6.78 26.92 -6.96
N ASP A 44 -6.90 26.43 -5.73
CA ASP A 44 -7.16 25.01 -5.44
C ASP A 44 -8.52 24.59 -6.00
N ALA A 45 -9.55 25.44 -5.92
CA ALA A 45 -10.86 25.15 -6.50
C ALA A 45 -10.81 25.11 -8.03
N VAL A 46 -10.13 26.06 -8.66
CA VAL A 46 -10.02 26.15 -10.12
C VAL A 46 -9.27 24.95 -10.68
N LYS A 47 -8.08 24.64 -10.13
CA LYS A 47 -7.28 23.48 -10.55
C LYS A 47 -7.98 22.17 -10.20
N GLY A 48 -8.52 22.07 -8.98
CA GLY A 48 -9.22 20.88 -8.49
C GLY A 48 -10.46 20.57 -9.33
N ALA A 49 -11.25 21.57 -9.72
CA ALA A 49 -12.41 21.36 -10.59
C ALA A 49 -12.02 20.80 -11.97
N GLN A 50 -10.90 21.25 -12.54
CA GLN A 50 -10.41 20.74 -13.81
C GLN A 50 -9.86 19.31 -13.70
N LEU A 51 -9.02 19.03 -12.71
CA LEU A 51 -8.36 17.73 -12.53
C LEU A 51 -9.32 16.63 -12.08
N LEU A 52 -10.31 17.00 -11.25
CA LEU A 52 -11.26 16.06 -10.64
C LEU A 52 -12.61 16.01 -11.36
N GLU A 53 -12.76 16.74 -12.47
CA GLU A 53 -14.01 16.91 -13.21
C GLU A 53 -15.20 17.35 -12.34
N LEU A 54 -14.92 18.21 -11.34
CA LEU A 54 -15.94 18.74 -10.44
C LEU A 54 -16.57 20.01 -11.02
N THR A 55 -17.81 20.27 -10.62
CA THR A 55 -18.46 21.54 -10.95
C THR A 55 -17.81 22.69 -10.18
N LEU A 56 -17.16 23.61 -10.90
CA LEU A 56 -16.67 24.86 -10.31
C LEU A 56 -17.87 25.79 -10.04
N THR A 57 -18.04 26.14 -8.77
CA THR A 57 -19.05 27.09 -8.29
C THR A 57 -18.37 28.29 -7.64
N ALA A 58 -19.13 29.19 -7.04
CA ALA A 58 -18.55 30.29 -6.30
C ALA A 58 -19.34 30.62 -5.04
N ARG A 59 -18.63 30.92 -3.96
CA ARG A 59 -19.25 31.38 -2.72
C ARG A 59 -19.52 32.88 -2.82
N ASN A 60 -20.71 33.29 -2.34
CA ASN A 60 -21.20 34.67 -2.42
C ASN A 60 -21.30 35.20 -3.86
N HIS A 61 -22.08 34.52 -4.73
CA HIS A 61 -22.31 34.90 -6.13
C HIS A 61 -22.66 36.39 -6.39
N ASN A 62 -23.20 37.09 -5.39
CA ASN A 62 -23.62 38.49 -5.50
C ASN A 62 -22.55 39.51 -5.04
N ALA A 63 -21.36 39.05 -4.62
CA ALA A 63 -20.23 39.91 -4.25
C ALA A 63 -19.52 40.48 -5.48
N ALA A 64 -18.77 41.57 -5.28
CA ALA A 64 -17.96 42.16 -6.37
C ALA A 64 -16.85 41.22 -6.86
N ASP A 65 -16.39 40.33 -5.99
CA ASP A 65 -15.39 39.29 -6.29
C ASP A 65 -15.81 37.98 -5.59
N PRO A 66 -16.48 37.06 -6.31
CA PRO A 66 -16.96 35.81 -5.76
C PRO A 66 -15.82 34.79 -5.63
N ILE A 67 -15.76 34.09 -4.50
CA ILE A 67 -14.65 33.16 -4.19
C ILE A 67 -14.89 31.84 -4.95
N PRO A 68 -14.00 31.43 -5.88
CA PRO A 68 -14.13 30.15 -6.56
C PRO A 68 -14.15 28.98 -5.57
N MET A 69 -15.04 28.02 -5.79
CA MET A 69 -15.26 26.90 -4.87
C MET A 69 -15.66 25.63 -5.61
N CYS A 70 -15.08 24.51 -5.23
CA CYS A 70 -15.58 23.17 -5.57
C CYS A 70 -15.53 22.29 -4.31
N GLY A 71 -16.26 21.18 -4.31
CA GLY A 71 -16.29 20.31 -3.14
C GLY A 71 -16.74 18.90 -3.43
N VAL A 72 -16.40 18.00 -2.52
CA VAL A 72 -16.68 16.57 -2.60
C VAL A 72 -17.34 16.08 -1.30
N PRO A 73 -18.29 15.14 -1.37
CA PRO A 73 -18.85 14.52 -0.16
C PRO A 73 -17.76 13.77 0.60
N HIS A 74 -17.72 13.90 1.93
CA HIS A 74 -16.61 13.33 2.71
C HIS A 74 -16.51 11.81 2.65
N HIS A 75 -17.64 11.11 2.56
CA HIS A 75 -17.65 9.65 2.40
C HIS A 75 -17.02 9.18 1.07
N ALA A 76 -16.89 10.07 0.08
CA ALA A 76 -16.35 9.77 -1.25
C ALA A 76 -14.97 10.41 -1.49
N VAL A 77 -14.39 11.08 -0.49
CA VAL A 77 -13.19 11.91 -0.64
C VAL A 77 -11.98 11.11 -1.14
N GLN A 78 -11.85 9.84 -0.73
CA GLN A 78 -10.66 9.02 -0.99
C GLN A 78 -10.34 8.90 -2.48
N ASN A 79 -11.36 8.65 -3.32
CA ASN A 79 -11.18 8.52 -4.77
C ASN A 79 -10.60 9.80 -5.40
N TYR A 80 -10.99 10.98 -4.89
CA TYR A 80 -10.51 12.26 -5.39
C TYR A 80 -9.08 12.57 -4.93
N ILE A 81 -8.75 12.17 -3.70
CA ILE A 81 -7.37 12.25 -3.20
C ILE A 81 -6.47 11.39 -4.08
N ASP A 82 -6.87 10.15 -4.37
CA ASP A 82 -6.08 9.22 -5.16
C ASP A 82 -5.76 9.78 -6.55
N ILE A 83 -6.74 10.41 -7.22
CA ILE A 83 -6.54 11.07 -8.51
C ILE A 83 -5.49 12.18 -8.42
N LEU A 84 -5.57 13.08 -7.43
CA LEU A 84 -4.60 14.17 -7.30
C LEU A 84 -3.19 13.65 -7.03
N VAL A 85 -3.09 12.63 -6.17
CA VAL A 85 -1.81 12.01 -5.81
C VAL A 85 -1.18 11.28 -7.00
N ASP A 86 -1.97 10.59 -7.84
CA ASP A 86 -1.49 9.96 -9.08
C ASP A 86 -0.96 10.99 -10.10
N HIS A 87 -1.45 12.23 -10.04
CA HIS A 87 -0.91 13.35 -10.82
C HIS A 87 0.30 14.05 -10.15
N GLY A 88 0.80 13.51 -9.04
CA GLY A 88 1.97 14.04 -8.33
C GLY A 88 1.69 15.19 -7.37
N TYR A 89 0.43 15.47 -7.04
CA TYR A 89 0.07 16.55 -6.10
C TYR A 89 0.00 16.07 -4.65
N LYS A 90 0.33 16.97 -3.71
CA LYS A 90 0.09 16.79 -2.28
C LYS A 90 -1.33 17.22 -1.91
N VAL A 91 -1.94 16.56 -0.93
CA VAL A 91 -3.29 16.85 -0.45
C VAL A 91 -3.33 16.94 1.08
N ALA A 92 -3.64 18.11 1.62
CA ALA A 92 -3.81 18.34 3.05
C ALA A 92 -5.28 18.14 3.46
N ILE A 93 -5.54 17.24 4.41
CA ILE A 93 -6.88 16.95 4.94
C ILE A 93 -7.08 17.73 6.23
N CYS A 94 -7.97 18.73 6.18
CA CYS A 94 -8.29 19.60 7.30
C CYS A 94 -9.63 19.22 7.89
N GLU A 95 -9.64 18.79 9.15
CA GLU A 95 -10.82 18.27 9.87
C GLU A 95 -11.34 19.21 10.94
N GLN A 96 -12.58 18.97 11.36
CA GLN A 96 -13.19 19.62 12.52
C GLN A 96 -12.72 18.93 13.81
N MET A 97 -12.09 19.69 14.70
CA MET A 97 -11.51 19.15 15.94
C MET A 97 -12.50 19.09 17.10
N GLU A 98 -13.66 19.73 16.95
CA GLU A 98 -14.67 19.91 17.98
C GLU A 98 -16.06 19.67 17.38
N ASP A 99 -17.00 19.18 18.20
CA ASP A 99 -18.39 19.09 17.81
C ASP A 99 -18.97 20.50 17.56
N PRO A 100 -19.51 20.80 16.36
CA PRO A 100 -20.15 22.08 16.08
C PRO A 100 -21.24 22.48 17.08
N ALA A 101 -21.90 21.51 17.73
CA ALA A 101 -22.93 21.77 18.73
C ALA A 101 -22.37 22.25 20.09
N LEU A 102 -21.11 21.94 20.39
CA LEU A 102 -20.42 22.28 21.64
C LEU A 102 -19.46 23.47 21.49
N ALA A 103 -19.14 23.87 20.26
CA ALA A 103 -18.16 24.91 19.99
C ALA A 103 -18.72 26.33 20.23
N GLU A 104 -18.02 27.12 21.05
CA GLU A 104 -18.28 28.56 21.19
C GLU A 104 -17.60 29.33 20.04
N GLY A 105 -18.39 29.78 19.07
CA GLY A 105 -17.90 30.59 17.94
C GLY A 105 -17.56 29.74 16.71
N MET A 106 -16.32 29.86 16.19
CA MET A 106 -15.91 29.11 15.00
C MET A 106 -15.26 27.80 15.42
N VAL A 107 -15.79 26.68 14.91
CA VAL A 107 -15.21 25.34 15.10
C VAL A 107 -13.71 25.34 14.75
N LYS A 108 -12.89 24.87 15.69
CA LYS A 108 -11.45 24.72 15.46
C LYS A 108 -11.20 23.67 14.38
N ARG A 109 -10.29 23.99 13.45
CA ARG A 109 -9.91 23.10 12.36
C ARG A 109 -8.40 23.00 12.26
N GLU A 110 -7.93 21.80 12.02
CA GLU A 110 -6.51 21.49 11.87
C GLU A 110 -6.32 20.48 10.75
N VAL A 111 -5.17 20.57 10.07
CA VAL A 111 -4.74 19.53 9.13
C VAL A 111 -4.35 18.31 9.94
N ILE A 112 -5.08 17.21 9.76
CA ILE A 112 -4.86 15.94 10.45
C ILE A 112 -3.94 14.99 9.69
N GLN A 113 -3.72 15.25 8.40
CA GLN A 113 -2.85 14.45 7.54
C GLN A 113 -2.51 15.23 6.25
N LEU A 114 -1.27 15.12 5.79
CA LEU A 114 -0.81 15.54 4.47
C LEU A 114 -0.49 14.27 3.67
N ILE A 115 -1.28 14.01 2.63
CA ILE A 115 -1.14 12.84 1.78
C ILE A 115 -0.29 13.22 0.57
N THR A 116 0.76 12.45 0.31
CA THR A 116 1.72 12.69 -0.77
C THR A 116 1.90 11.42 -1.60
N PRO A 117 2.47 11.50 -2.82
CA PRO A 117 2.78 10.34 -3.65
C PRO A 117 3.53 9.22 -2.91
N GLY A 118 4.55 9.54 -2.10
CA GLY A 118 5.31 8.54 -1.35
C GLY A 118 4.69 8.12 -0.02
N THR A 119 3.73 8.87 0.53
CA THR A 119 3.12 8.56 1.84
C THR A 119 1.72 7.96 1.77
N ARG A 120 1.15 7.86 0.55
CA ARG A 120 -0.16 7.24 0.34
C ARG A 120 -0.14 5.77 0.73
N MET A 121 -1.14 5.35 1.51
CA MET A 121 -1.43 3.94 1.76
C MET A 121 -2.36 3.40 0.68
N GLU A 122 -1.90 2.44 -0.11
CA GLU A 122 -2.73 1.82 -1.13
C GLU A 122 -3.74 0.86 -0.51
N THR A 123 -5.03 1.16 -0.70
CA THR A 123 -6.16 0.38 -0.17
C THR A 123 -6.91 -0.40 -1.25
N GLY A 124 -6.57 -0.20 -2.53
CA GLY A 124 -7.20 -0.85 -3.69
C GLY A 124 -6.57 -2.18 -4.09
N ILE A 125 -7.34 -2.99 -4.83
CA ILE A 125 -6.94 -4.33 -5.32
C ILE A 125 -5.74 -4.25 -6.26
N SER A 126 -5.71 -3.25 -7.14
CA SER A 126 -4.67 -3.11 -8.17
C SER A 126 -3.26 -2.88 -7.62
N GLY A 127 -3.14 -2.32 -6.41
CA GLY A 127 -1.88 -2.03 -5.73
C GLY A 127 -1.59 -2.95 -4.52
N ALA A 128 -2.32 -4.05 -4.36
CA ALA A 128 -2.15 -4.94 -3.21
C ALA A 128 -0.75 -5.59 -3.18
N LYS A 129 -0.22 -5.98 -4.33
CA LYS A 129 1.09 -6.64 -4.48
C LYS A 129 2.25 -5.66 -4.77
N GLU A 130 2.04 -4.36 -4.60
CA GLU A 130 3.04 -3.33 -4.87
C GLU A 130 3.40 -2.57 -3.59
N ASN A 131 4.65 -2.12 -3.49
CA ASN A 131 5.08 -1.22 -2.44
C ASN A 131 4.90 0.22 -2.88
N ASN A 132 4.64 1.12 -1.93
CA ASN A 132 4.67 2.56 -2.19
C ASN A 132 5.79 3.18 -1.37
N TYR A 133 6.97 3.25 -1.96
CA TYR A 133 8.16 3.71 -1.27
C TYR A 133 8.29 5.24 -1.32
N LEU A 134 8.57 5.80 -0.15
CA LEU A 134 9.12 7.13 0.04
C LEU A 134 10.64 6.97 0.23
N ALA A 135 11.43 7.61 -0.63
CA ALA A 135 12.88 7.64 -0.48
C ALA A 135 13.32 8.98 0.12
N GLY A 136 14.52 9.03 0.67
CA GLY A 136 15.18 10.26 1.05
C GLY A 136 16.68 10.11 1.08
N PHE A 137 17.40 11.21 0.82
CA PHE A 137 18.85 11.22 0.91
C PHE A 137 19.38 12.58 1.38
N THR A 138 20.52 12.52 2.05
CA THR A 138 21.28 13.68 2.54
C THR A 138 22.73 13.55 2.09
N GLN A 139 23.41 14.67 1.87
CA GLN A 139 24.82 14.69 1.52
C GLN A 139 25.66 14.94 2.79
N VAL A 140 26.52 13.98 3.12
CA VAL A 140 27.43 14.05 4.27
C VAL A 140 28.86 13.91 3.76
N ASP A 141 29.61 15.01 3.85
CA ASP A 141 30.94 15.15 3.24
C ASP A 141 30.92 14.78 1.74
N ASP A 142 31.72 13.78 1.33
CA ASP A 142 31.81 13.26 -0.03
C ASP A 142 30.88 12.05 -0.29
N HIS A 143 29.98 11.72 0.65
CA HIS A 143 29.07 10.57 0.58
C HIS A 143 27.60 11.00 0.70
N PHE A 144 26.70 10.05 0.44
CA PHE A 144 25.26 10.23 0.56
C PHE A 144 24.68 9.20 1.52
N GLY A 145 24.00 9.69 2.55
CA GLY A 145 23.10 8.84 3.32
C GLY A 145 21.83 8.65 2.53
N PHE A 146 21.42 7.40 2.28
CA PHE A 146 20.17 7.07 1.59
C PHE A 146 19.25 6.27 2.52
N ALA A 147 17.96 6.56 2.47
CA ALA A 147 16.94 5.80 3.17
C ALA A 147 15.68 5.66 2.32
N TYR A 148 14.94 4.58 2.53
CA TYR A 148 13.57 4.46 2.02
C TYR A 148 12.68 3.76 3.02
N ALA A 149 11.40 4.08 2.95
CA ALA A 149 10.37 3.53 3.82
C ALA A 149 9.07 3.27 3.05
N ASP A 150 8.33 2.26 3.48
CA ASP A 150 6.93 2.06 3.07
C ASP A 150 6.04 2.30 4.28
N VAL A 151 5.24 3.37 4.20
CA VAL A 151 4.37 3.80 5.30
C VAL A 151 3.36 2.70 5.67
N SER A 152 2.90 1.92 4.70
CA SER A 152 1.84 0.92 4.88
C SER A 152 2.32 -0.35 5.56
N THR A 153 3.59 -0.74 5.36
CA THR A 153 4.17 -1.96 5.93
C THR A 153 5.03 -1.69 7.16
N GLY A 154 5.56 -0.47 7.25
CA GLY A 154 6.53 -0.05 8.26
C GLY A 154 7.96 -0.50 7.96
N GLU A 155 8.25 -0.93 6.73
CA GLU A 155 9.61 -1.19 6.28
C GLU A 155 10.43 0.11 6.31
N LEU A 156 11.67 0.01 6.81
CA LEU A 156 12.64 1.10 6.86
C LEU A 156 14.04 0.55 6.57
N ARG A 157 14.67 1.09 5.54
CA ARG A 157 15.98 0.63 5.03
C ARG A 157 16.88 1.83 4.79
N THR A 158 18.18 1.62 4.95
CA THR A 158 19.19 2.66 4.72
C THR A 158 20.49 2.09 4.18
N ALA A 159 21.24 2.92 3.48
CA ALA A 159 22.56 2.59 2.95
C ALA A 159 23.43 3.86 2.89
N ASN A 160 24.73 3.69 3.09
CA ASN A 160 25.73 4.70 2.75
C ASN A 160 26.16 4.53 1.28
N LEU A 161 26.02 5.59 0.48
CA LEU A 161 26.27 5.59 -0.95
C LEU A 161 27.37 6.58 -1.32
N SER A 162 28.31 6.16 -2.17
CA SER A 162 29.49 6.96 -2.49
C SER A 162 29.26 8.05 -3.54
N THR A 163 28.24 7.92 -4.40
CA THR A 163 28.00 8.87 -5.49
C THR A 163 26.51 9.15 -5.71
N PHE A 164 26.20 10.29 -6.31
CA PHE A 164 24.82 10.61 -6.67
C PHE A 164 24.23 9.65 -7.71
N GLU A 165 25.03 9.08 -8.61
CA GLU A 165 24.55 8.07 -9.55
C GLU A 165 24.08 6.80 -8.83
N THR A 166 24.76 6.40 -7.74
CA THR A 166 24.28 5.30 -6.90
C THR A 166 22.97 5.64 -6.18
N VAL A 167 22.79 6.89 -5.73
CA VAL A 167 21.51 7.36 -5.16
C VAL A 167 20.39 7.27 -6.20
N MET A 168 20.62 7.78 -7.41
CA MET A 168 19.65 7.75 -8.51
C MET A 168 19.24 6.32 -8.85
N ASN A 169 20.21 5.41 -8.94
CA ASN A 169 19.96 4.00 -9.21
C ASN A 169 19.11 3.35 -8.10
N GLU A 170 19.39 3.62 -6.83
CA GLU A 170 18.59 3.08 -5.72
C GLU A 170 17.17 3.66 -5.70
N VAL A 171 17.00 4.98 -5.90
CA VAL A 171 15.67 5.63 -6.01
C VAL A 171 14.83 4.99 -7.12
N MET A 172 15.43 4.80 -8.31
CA MET A 172 14.75 4.17 -9.44
C MET A 172 14.50 2.68 -9.22
N SER A 173 15.43 1.96 -8.56
CA SER A 173 15.28 0.53 -8.27
C SER A 173 14.17 0.25 -7.27
N VAL A 174 13.94 1.14 -6.30
CA VAL A 174 12.80 1.01 -5.38
C VAL A 174 11.53 1.64 -5.97
N GLU A 175 11.57 2.17 -7.19
CA GLU A 175 10.45 2.85 -7.84
C GLU A 175 9.80 3.92 -6.95
N ALA A 176 10.61 4.69 -6.21
CA ALA A 176 10.09 5.70 -5.31
C ALA A 176 9.33 6.79 -6.08
N LYS A 177 8.13 7.11 -5.62
CA LYS A 177 7.27 8.16 -6.21
C LYS A 177 7.61 9.56 -5.69
N GLU A 178 8.33 9.60 -4.58
CA GLU A 178 8.73 10.83 -3.91
C GLU A 178 10.07 10.64 -3.22
N VAL A 179 10.90 11.68 -3.29
CA VAL A 179 12.21 11.76 -2.65
C VAL A 179 12.26 12.97 -1.73
N VAL A 180 12.68 12.74 -0.48
CA VAL A 180 12.87 13.76 0.55
C VAL A 180 14.35 14.12 0.63
N VAL A 181 14.67 15.41 0.65
CA VAL A 181 16.04 15.93 0.81
C VAL A 181 16.09 17.03 1.87
N ASP A 182 17.29 17.34 2.33
CA ASP A 182 17.57 18.51 3.18
C ASP A 182 18.39 19.56 2.41
N ASP A 183 18.68 20.68 3.07
CA ASP A 183 19.47 21.78 2.50
C ASP A 183 20.94 21.41 2.15
N SER A 184 21.42 20.22 2.53
CA SER A 184 22.76 19.76 2.11
C SER A 184 22.81 19.42 0.62
N VAL A 185 21.66 19.07 0.03
CA VAL A 185 21.55 18.64 -1.36
C VAL A 185 21.30 19.84 -2.27
N SER A 186 22.14 20.01 -3.30
CA SER A 186 21.99 21.11 -4.24
C SER A 186 20.77 20.95 -5.15
N SER A 187 20.19 22.08 -5.59
CA SER A 187 19.05 22.06 -6.50
C SER A 187 19.38 21.37 -7.83
N GLU A 188 20.62 21.46 -8.30
CA GLU A 188 21.10 20.80 -9.52
C GLU A 188 20.93 19.27 -9.45
N LEU A 189 21.20 18.67 -8.28
CA LEU A 189 20.99 17.24 -8.06
C LEU A 189 19.49 16.91 -8.02
N THR A 190 18.70 17.69 -7.28
CA THR A 190 17.26 17.45 -7.15
C THR A 190 16.49 17.62 -8.47
N ASP A 191 16.95 18.52 -9.35
CA ASP A 191 16.31 18.80 -10.64
C ASP A 191 16.35 17.59 -11.58
N ARG A 192 17.28 16.65 -11.36
CA ARG A 192 17.37 15.40 -12.13
C ARG A 192 16.19 14.44 -11.90
N PHE A 193 15.43 14.59 -10.82
CA PHE A 193 14.25 13.76 -10.54
C PHE A 193 12.99 14.26 -11.28
N LYS A 194 12.93 15.56 -11.64
CA LYS A 194 11.74 16.16 -12.28
C LYS A 194 11.37 15.50 -13.63
N PRO A 195 12.31 15.21 -14.55
CA PRO A 195 11.99 14.54 -15.81
C PRO A 195 11.49 13.10 -15.62
N LEU A 196 11.80 12.47 -14.48
CA LEU A 196 11.36 11.13 -14.12
C LEU A 196 9.96 11.12 -13.50
N GLY A 197 9.35 12.28 -13.28
CA GLY A 197 8.03 12.39 -12.63
C GLY A 197 8.06 12.09 -11.13
N ILE A 198 9.23 12.09 -10.51
CA ILE A 198 9.41 11.84 -9.07
C ILE A 198 9.26 13.17 -8.32
N LEU A 199 8.37 13.20 -7.33
CA LEU A 199 8.15 14.39 -6.50
C LEU A 199 9.37 14.63 -5.60
N VAL A 200 9.88 15.86 -5.55
CA VAL A 200 10.92 16.23 -4.58
C VAL A 200 10.30 17.04 -3.45
N SER A 201 10.53 16.59 -2.22
CA SER A 201 10.09 17.24 -0.99
C SER A 201 11.29 17.61 -0.12
N ASN A 202 11.17 18.65 0.69
CA ASN A 202 12.26 19.14 1.54
C ASN A 202 11.91 18.94 3.02
N GLN A 203 12.89 18.50 3.81
CA GLN A 203 12.78 18.35 5.26
C GLN A 203 14.10 18.74 5.92
N ASN A 204 14.18 19.98 6.42
CA ASN A 204 15.42 20.51 7.00
C ASN A 204 15.49 20.35 8.53
N GLU A 205 14.33 20.34 9.20
CA GLU A 205 14.28 20.19 10.64
C GLU A 205 14.15 18.71 11.02
N VAL A 206 15.11 18.21 11.79
CA VAL A 206 15.04 16.86 12.35
C VAL A 206 14.37 16.92 13.71
N THR A 207 13.25 16.22 13.86
CA THR A 207 12.56 16.11 15.16
C THR A 207 13.25 15.03 15.98
N THR A 208 13.91 15.41 17.07
CA THR A 208 14.49 14.42 17.98
C THR A 208 13.40 13.82 18.86
N SER A 209 13.17 12.52 18.72
CA SER A 209 12.18 11.76 19.52
C SER A 209 12.77 10.46 20.06
N SER A 210 12.12 9.90 21.08
CA SER A 210 12.44 8.55 21.59
C SER A 210 12.24 7.47 20.53
N GLU A 211 11.25 7.66 19.68
CA GLU A 211 10.86 6.82 18.57
C GLU A 211 11.97 6.79 17.52
N LEU A 212 12.47 7.95 17.10
CA LEU A 212 13.60 8.06 16.17
C LEU A 212 14.83 7.34 16.75
N SER A 213 15.14 7.58 18.03
CA SER A 213 16.28 6.93 18.71
C SER A 213 16.15 5.41 18.74
N PHE A 214 14.92 4.87 18.90
CA PHE A 214 14.67 3.44 18.83
C PHE A 214 14.81 2.89 17.40
N LEU A 215 14.33 3.63 16.40
CA LEU A 215 14.36 3.18 15.00
C LEU A 215 15.78 3.20 14.41
N THR A 216 16.67 4.06 14.88
CA THR A 216 18.06 4.17 14.43
C THR A 216 19.08 3.47 15.34
N GLN A 217 18.65 2.82 16.43
CA GLN A 217 19.58 2.30 17.45
C GLN A 217 20.58 1.23 16.96
N ASP A 218 20.24 0.55 15.86
CA ASP A 218 21.06 -0.51 15.26
C ASP A 218 21.95 0.03 14.12
N LEU A 219 21.98 1.36 13.90
CA LEU A 219 22.80 2.02 12.90
C LEU A 219 24.08 2.58 13.52
N ASP A 220 25.22 2.27 12.91
CA ASP A 220 26.54 2.75 13.34
C ASP A 220 27.06 3.91 12.47
N ASP A 221 26.48 4.11 11.27
CA ASP A 221 26.90 5.13 10.31
C ASP A 221 26.11 6.45 10.47
N GLY A 222 26.83 7.57 10.47
CA GLY A 222 26.25 8.90 10.66
C GLY A 222 25.42 9.39 9.47
N ALA A 223 25.80 9.03 8.24
CA ALA A 223 25.07 9.40 7.04
C ALA A 223 23.76 8.60 6.92
N GLU A 224 23.81 7.30 7.22
CA GLU A 224 22.60 6.45 7.32
C GLU A 224 21.62 7.00 8.36
N THR A 225 22.14 7.31 9.57
CA THR A 225 21.34 7.88 10.65
C THR A 225 20.71 9.22 10.26
N ALA A 226 21.46 10.09 9.57
CA ALA A 226 20.95 11.39 9.12
C ALA A 226 19.83 11.22 8.08
N ALA A 227 20.01 10.35 7.09
CA ALA A 227 19.01 10.08 6.05
C ALA A 227 17.71 9.51 6.65
N VAL A 228 17.83 8.53 7.55
CA VAL A 228 16.66 7.97 8.26
C VAL A 228 15.97 9.02 9.11
N SER A 229 16.74 9.83 9.85
CA SER A 229 16.18 10.86 10.73
C SER A 229 15.38 11.93 9.98
N MET A 230 15.90 12.37 8.83
CA MET A 230 15.22 13.28 7.92
C MET A 230 13.93 12.66 7.39
N LEU A 231 14.01 11.43 6.86
CA LEU A 231 12.86 10.73 6.28
C LEU A 231 11.74 10.52 7.32
N LEU A 232 12.11 10.11 8.53
CA LEU A 232 11.18 9.93 9.64
C LEU A 232 10.54 11.26 10.07
N SER A 233 11.31 12.35 10.14
CA SER A 233 10.77 13.68 10.48
C SER A 233 9.73 14.13 9.46
N TYR A 234 9.98 13.87 8.17
CA TYR A 234 9.01 14.17 7.12
C TYR A 234 7.75 13.29 7.23
N MET A 235 7.92 12.00 7.52
CA MET A 235 6.80 11.08 7.74
C MET A 235 5.96 11.50 8.96
N GLU A 236 6.59 11.90 10.07
CA GLU A 236 5.89 12.40 11.26
C GLU A 236 5.13 13.70 10.95
N GLY A 237 5.76 14.63 10.25
CA GLY A 237 5.14 15.91 9.85
C GLY A 237 3.97 15.75 8.88
N THR A 238 4.06 14.79 7.94
CA THR A 238 3.01 14.50 6.97
C THR A 238 1.87 13.66 7.57
N GLN A 239 2.18 12.61 8.32
CA GLN A 239 1.18 11.70 8.86
C GLN A 239 0.50 12.24 10.12
N LYS A 240 1.18 13.09 10.91
CA LYS A 240 0.67 13.70 12.15
C LYS A 240 0.06 12.69 13.14
N ARG A 241 0.60 11.48 13.15
CA ARG A 241 0.14 10.34 13.96
C ARG A 241 1.35 9.56 14.45
N SER A 242 1.12 8.72 15.45
CA SER A 242 2.13 7.77 15.92
C SER A 242 2.49 6.76 14.82
N LEU A 243 3.78 6.62 14.54
CA LEU A 243 4.35 5.68 13.57
C LEU A 243 4.91 4.43 14.27
N ALA A 244 4.20 3.94 15.30
CA ALA A 244 4.69 2.87 16.18
C ALA A 244 4.90 1.50 15.51
N HIS A 245 4.38 1.29 14.29
CA HIS A 245 4.62 0.09 13.49
C HIS A 245 5.90 0.15 12.67
N LEU A 246 6.58 1.30 12.60
CA LEU A 246 7.85 1.34 11.89
C LEU A 246 8.82 0.35 12.54
N GLN A 247 9.44 -0.45 11.69
CA GLN A 247 10.47 -1.38 12.08
C GLN A 247 11.79 -0.61 12.20
N ARG A 248 12.70 -1.14 13.01
CA ARG A 248 14.05 -0.59 13.10
C ARG A 248 14.67 -0.51 11.72
N ALA A 249 15.39 0.57 11.45
CA ALA A 249 16.09 0.77 10.20
C ALA A 249 17.11 -0.36 10.04
N ILE A 250 17.06 -1.03 8.89
CA ILE A 250 18.05 -2.05 8.54
C ILE A 250 18.99 -1.46 7.51
N ALA A 251 20.24 -1.24 7.92
CA ALA A 251 21.32 -0.95 7.01
C ALA A 251 21.50 -2.11 6.03
N TYR A 252 21.65 -1.80 4.75
CA TYR A 252 21.99 -2.78 3.73
C TYR A 252 23.12 -2.26 2.87
N GLU A 253 23.94 -3.20 2.41
CA GLU A 253 25.04 -2.93 1.51
C GLU A 253 24.58 -3.32 0.10
N PRO A 254 24.35 -2.38 -0.82
CA PRO A 254 23.91 -2.70 -2.18
C PRO A 254 24.85 -3.69 -2.89
N SER A 255 26.15 -3.66 -2.56
CA SER A 255 27.15 -4.57 -3.12
C SER A 255 27.01 -6.04 -2.67
N TYR A 256 26.11 -6.36 -1.73
CA TYR A 256 25.82 -7.74 -1.33
C TYR A 256 24.77 -8.45 -2.21
N PHE A 257 24.18 -7.72 -3.16
CA PHE A 257 23.20 -8.23 -4.11
C PHE A 257 23.72 -8.14 -5.54
N LEU A 258 23.13 -8.93 -6.43
CA LEU A 258 23.42 -8.85 -7.86
C LEU A 258 23.06 -7.45 -8.36
N LYS A 259 24.08 -6.71 -8.81
CA LYS A 259 23.88 -5.34 -9.30
C LYS A 259 23.25 -5.39 -10.70
N MET A 260 22.11 -4.73 -10.82
CA MET A 260 21.42 -4.49 -12.08
C MET A 260 20.94 -3.05 -12.06
N ASP A 261 21.38 -2.25 -13.01
CA ASP A 261 20.88 -0.90 -13.18
C ASP A 261 19.42 -0.91 -13.67
N HIS A 262 18.75 0.24 -13.60
CA HIS A 262 17.36 0.36 -14.05
C HIS A 262 17.20 -0.05 -15.53
N TYR A 263 18.20 0.24 -16.38
CA TYR A 263 18.20 -0.15 -17.78
C TYR A 263 18.25 -1.67 -17.97
N ALA A 264 19.10 -2.38 -17.23
CA ALA A 264 19.16 -3.83 -17.25
C ALA A 264 17.84 -4.45 -16.82
N LYS A 265 17.26 -4.01 -15.70
CA LYS A 265 15.96 -4.51 -15.22
C LYS A 265 14.85 -4.32 -16.26
N ARG A 266 14.83 -3.15 -16.91
CA ARG A 266 13.89 -2.83 -17.97
C ARG A 266 14.12 -3.65 -19.23
N ASN A 267 15.37 -3.77 -19.70
CA ASN A 267 15.76 -4.52 -20.92
C ASN A 267 15.50 -6.02 -20.79
N LEU A 268 15.63 -6.56 -19.58
CA LEU A 268 15.29 -7.94 -19.24
C LEU A 268 13.80 -8.15 -18.98
N GLU A 269 13.00 -7.07 -18.96
CA GLU A 269 11.56 -7.08 -18.66
C GLU A 269 11.26 -7.85 -17.36
N LEU A 270 11.99 -7.53 -16.29
CA LEU A 270 11.87 -8.23 -15.00
C LEU A 270 10.48 -8.01 -14.39
N ALA A 271 10.08 -6.76 -14.16
CA ALA A 271 8.80 -6.41 -13.55
C ALA A 271 7.78 -5.83 -14.55
N THR A 272 8.26 -5.00 -15.49
CA THR A 272 7.43 -4.22 -16.42
C THR A 272 7.79 -4.51 -17.88
N ASN A 273 6.77 -4.76 -18.71
CA ASN A 273 6.95 -5.00 -20.14
C ASN A 273 7.20 -3.68 -20.88
N ILE A 274 8.23 -3.61 -21.73
CA ILE A 274 8.65 -2.38 -22.41
C ILE A 274 7.56 -1.85 -23.36
N ARG A 275 6.81 -2.74 -24.02
CA ARG A 275 5.83 -2.36 -25.04
C ARG A 275 4.49 -1.95 -24.47
N THR A 276 4.03 -2.67 -23.44
CA THR A 276 2.68 -2.50 -22.90
C THR A 276 2.64 -1.71 -21.60
N GLY A 277 3.78 -1.54 -20.92
CA GLY A 277 3.84 -0.97 -19.57
C GLY A 277 3.16 -1.83 -18.51
N LYS A 278 2.78 -3.07 -18.84
CA LYS A 278 2.06 -3.98 -17.94
C LYS A 278 2.98 -5.06 -17.40
N LYS A 279 2.55 -5.65 -16.28
CA LYS A 279 3.17 -6.85 -15.71
C LYS A 279 3.06 -8.08 -16.62
N SER A 280 2.02 -8.20 -17.44
CA SER A 280 1.86 -9.37 -18.34
C SER A 280 3.03 -9.49 -19.32
N GLY A 281 3.64 -10.68 -19.39
CA GLY A 281 4.79 -10.92 -20.27
C GLY A 281 6.14 -10.50 -19.68
N THR A 282 6.27 -10.49 -18.35
CA THR A 282 7.51 -10.21 -17.61
C THR A 282 7.94 -11.42 -16.79
N LEU A 283 9.18 -11.41 -16.26
CA LEU A 283 9.63 -12.48 -15.37
C LEU A 283 8.79 -12.54 -14.08
N LEU A 284 8.46 -11.38 -13.48
CA LEU A 284 7.60 -11.29 -12.31
C LEU A 284 6.22 -11.92 -12.56
N TRP A 285 5.63 -11.72 -13.74
CA TRP A 285 4.37 -12.36 -14.11
C TRP A 285 4.46 -13.88 -14.24
N LEU A 286 5.60 -14.40 -14.66
CA LEU A 286 5.82 -15.84 -14.70
C LEU A 286 5.96 -16.43 -13.30
N LEU A 287 6.75 -15.77 -12.43
CA LEU A 287 7.14 -16.29 -11.12
C LEU A 287 6.06 -16.08 -10.04
N ASP A 288 5.12 -15.15 -10.24
CA ASP A 288 4.10 -14.78 -9.26
C ASP A 288 2.91 -15.76 -9.24
N GLU A 289 3.12 -16.90 -8.58
CA GLU A 289 2.10 -17.86 -8.15
C GLU A 289 1.77 -17.71 -6.64
N THR A 290 2.19 -16.60 -6.03
CA THR A 290 2.00 -16.29 -4.60
C THR A 290 0.50 -16.09 -4.29
N LYS A 291 0.08 -16.55 -3.11
CA LYS A 291 -1.32 -16.55 -2.67
C LYS A 291 -1.67 -15.34 -1.81
N THR A 292 -0.67 -14.67 -1.25
CA THR A 292 -0.82 -13.49 -0.40
C THR A 292 -0.28 -12.23 -1.08
N ALA A 293 -0.81 -11.08 -0.68
CA ALA A 293 -0.33 -9.78 -1.18
C ALA A 293 1.13 -9.49 -0.76
N MET A 294 1.45 -9.78 0.51
CA MET A 294 2.79 -9.63 1.07
C MET A 294 3.82 -10.58 0.44
N GLY A 295 3.46 -11.82 0.09
CA GLY A 295 4.31 -12.72 -0.68
C GLY A 295 4.60 -12.18 -2.08
N GLY A 296 3.60 -11.60 -2.76
CA GLY A 296 3.80 -10.93 -4.05
C GLY A 296 4.77 -9.74 -4.00
N ARG A 297 4.68 -8.91 -2.94
CA ARG A 297 5.64 -7.82 -2.71
C ARG A 297 7.05 -8.34 -2.46
N LEU A 298 7.19 -9.34 -1.58
CA LEU A 298 8.49 -9.94 -1.27
C LEU A 298 9.12 -10.62 -2.51
N LEU A 299 8.32 -11.27 -3.36
CA LEU A 299 8.80 -11.82 -4.63
C LEU A 299 9.41 -10.73 -5.53
N LYS A 300 8.73 -9.58 -5.65
CA LYS A 300 9.26 -8.42 -6.39
C LYS A 300 10.57 -7.95 -5.79
N GLN A 301 10.66 -7.83 -4.46
CA GLN A 301 11.91 -7.47 -3.77
C GLN A 301 13.04 -8.46 -4.06
N TRP A 302 12.78 -9.78 -4.03
CA TRP A 302 13.80 -10.80 -4.34
C TRP A 302 14.24 -10.74 -5.80
N LEU A 303 13.31 -10.42 -6.71
CA LEU A 303 13.62 -10.22 -8.13
C LEU A 303 14.50 -8.99 -8.36
N ASP A 304 14.25 -7.91 -7.61
CA ASP A 304 15.02 -6.68 -7.68
C ASP A 304 16.40 -6.78 -7.03
N ARG A 305 16.56 -7.69 -6.06
CA ARG A 305 17.80 -7.92 -5.31
C ARG A 305 18.14 -9.42 -5.20
N PRO A 306 18.55 -10.07 -6.31
CA PRO A 306 19.06 -11.44 -6.25
C PRO A 306 20.32 -11.51 -5.37
N LEU A 307 20.53 -12.64 -4.71
CA LEU A 307 21.58 -12.80 -3.71
C LEU A 307 22.95 -13.06 -4.35
N LEU A 308 24.03 -12.71 -3.63
CA LEU A 308 25.39 -13.16 -3.92
C LEU A 308 25.85 -14.30 -2.99
N SER A 309 25.21 -14.45 -1.83
CA SER A 309 25.58 -15.49 -0.87
C SER A 309 25.14 -16.87 -1.35
N LEU A 310 26.11 -17.72 -1.68
CA LEU A 310 25.87 -19.10 -2.11
C LEU A 310 25.06 -19.89 -1.06
N ASP A 311 25.34 -19.70 0.22
CA ASP A 311 24.68 -20.43 1.30
C ASP A 311 23.22 -20.00 1.44
N GLU A 312 22.91 -18.71 1.30
CA GLU A 312 21.53 -18.22 1.33
C GLU A 312 20.73 -18.67 0.09
N ILE A 313 21.37 -18.69 -1.08
CA ILE A 313 20.75 -19.20 -2.31
C ILE A 313 20.43 -20.69 -2.14
N LYS A 314 21.37 -21.49 -1.64
CA LYS A 314 21.17 -22.92 -1.38
C LYS A 314 20.06 -23.15 -0.35
N ALA A 315 20.04 -22.39 0.74
CA ALA A 315 18.99 -22.51 1.76
C ALA A 315 17.59 -22.25 1.18
N ARG A 316 17.45 -21.32 0.22
CA ARG A 316 16.19 -21.14 -0.52
C ARG A 316 15.90 -22.33 -1.43
N GLN A 317 16.90 -22.80 -2.20
CA GLN A 317 16.75 -23.94 -3.09
C GLN A 317 16.36 -25.23 -2.36
N ASP A 318 16.89 -25.47 -1.15
CA ASP A 318 16.55 -26.64 -0.32
C ASP A 318 15.08 -26.58 0.11
N LYS A 319 14.60 -25.41 0.54
CA LYS A 319 13.17 -25.21 0.86
C LYS A 319 12.26 -25.41 -0.37
N VAL A 320 12.70 -24.96 -1.54
CA VAL A 320 11.96 -25.16 -2.81
C VAL A 320 11.93 -26.66 -3.20
N ASP A 321 13.05 -27.35 -3.08
CA ASP A 321 13.17 -28.78 -3.39
C ASP A 321 12.31 -29.64 -2.45
N GLU A 322 12.35 -29.35 -1.15
CA GLU A 322 11.52 -30.03 -0.15
C GLU A 322 10.02 -29.86 -0.45
N LEU A 323 9.59 -28.64 -0.77
CA LEU A 323 8.21 -28.38 -1.20
C LEU A 323 7.88 -29.07 -2.52
N LEU A 324 8.82 -29.17 -3.46
CA LEU A 324 8.63 -29.84 -4.75
C LEU A 324 8.34 -31.34 -4.60
N GLN A 325 9.05 -32.00 -3.68
CA GLN A 325 8.94 -33.43 -3.41
C GLN A 325 7.67 -33.79 -2.63
N HIS A 326 7.11 -32.85 -1.88
CA HIS A 326 5.93 -33.02 -1.01
C HIS A 326 4.69 -32.30 -1.58
N TYR A 327 4.14 -32.86 -2.67
CA TYR A 327 3.02 -32.26 -3.42
C TYR A 327 1.77 -31.99 -2.57
N PHE A 328 1.36 -32.93 -1.72
CA PHE A 328 0.11 -32.80 -0.95
C PHE A 328 0.24 -31.71 0.12
N GLU A 329 1.37 -31.66 0.80
CA GLU A 329 1.74 -30.67 1.79
C GLU A 329 1.78 -29.28 1.14
N ARG A 330 2.43 -29.15 -0.02
CA ARG A 330 2.46 -27.91 -0.80
C ARG A 330 1.05 -27.46 -1.22
N SER A 331 0.18 -28.39 -1.66
CA SER A 331 -1.21 -28.07 -2.02
C SER A 331 -2.01 -27.59 -0.81
N ASN A 332 -1.91 -28.28 0.33
CA ASN A 332 -2.56 -27.87 1.57
C ASN A 332 -2.07 -26.49 2.04
N LEU A 333 -0.77 -26.23 1.90
CA LEU A 333 -0.19 -24.94 2.21
C LEU A 333 -0.79 -23.82 1.35
N GLN A 334 -0.98 -24.04 0.05
CA GLN A 334 -1.65 -23.06 -0.82
C GLN A 334 -3.09 -22.78 -0.38
N ASP A 335 -3.85 -23.83 -0.05
CA ASP A 335 -5.24 -23.70 0.38
C ASP A 335 -5.38 -22.86 1.67
N GLU A 336 -4.42 -22.97 2.59
CA GLU A 336 -4.39 -22.14 3.79
C GLU A 336 -3.86 -20.73 3.53
N LEU A 337 -2.82 -20.56 2.70
CA LEU A 337 -2.27 -19.24 2.35
C LEU A 337 -3.28 -18.35 1.61
N VAL A 338 -4.15 -18.91 0.77
CA VAL A 338 -5.22 -18.15 0.06
C VAL A 338 -6.17 -17.46 1.05
N LYS A 339 -6.35 -18.02 2.25
CA LYS A 339 -7.23 -17.47 3.29
C LYS A 339 -6.52 -16.46 4.19
N VAL A 340 -5.21 -16.27 4.01
CA VAL A 340 -4.42 -15.28 4.75
C VAL A 340 -4.50 -13.94 4.03
N TYR A 341 -5.13 -12.96 4.70
CA TYR A 341 -5.16 -11.58 4.25
C TYR A 341 -3.79 -10.91 4.46
N ASP A 342 -3.66 -9.67 3.98
CA ASP A 342 -2.43 -8.88 4.06
C ASP A 342 -2.12 -8.44 5.51
N LEU A 343 -1.50 -9.34 6.27
CA LEU A 343 -1.12 -9.15 7.67
C LEU A 343 -0.22 -7.93 7.87
N GLU A 344 0.68 -7.68 6.92
CA GLU A 344 1.64 -6.58 6.98
C GLU A 344 0.94 -5.22 6.93
N ARG A 345 0.06 -4.99 5.93
CA ARG A 345 -0.74 -3.76 5.85
C ARG A 345 -1.82 -3.67 6.93
N LEU A 346 -2.38 -4.80 7.38
CA LEU A 346 -3.28 -4.83 8.53
C LEU A 346 -2.58 -4.32 9.79
N ALA A 347 -1.36 -4.77 10.07
CA ALA A 347 -0.56 -4.31 11.20
C ALA A 347 -0.26 -2.79 11.10
N GLY A 348 0.07 -2.30 9.91
CA GLY A 348 0.21 -0.86 9.65
C GLY A 348 -1.07 -0.09 10.00
N ARG A 349 -2.24 -0.50 9.48
CA ARG A 349 -3.52 0.16 9.75
C ARG A 349 -3.94 0.16 11.22
N VAL A 350 -3.61 -0.91 11.96
CA VAL A 350 -3.81 -0.97 13.42
C VAL A 350 -3.00 0.14 14.10
N ALA A 351 -1.75 0.34 13.70
CA ALA A 351 -0.87 1.35 14.27
C ALA A 351 -1.34 2.79 13.98
N PHE A 352 -1.76 3.06 12.74
CA PHE A 352 -2.34 4.34 12.34
C PHE A 352 -3.71 4.64 12.94
N GLY A 353 -4.31 3.64 13.58
CA GLY A 353 -5.62 3.74 14.20
C GLY A 353 -6.77 3.91 13.22
N SER A 354 -6.60 3.46 11.97
CA SER A 354 -7.62 3.48 10.92
C SER A 354 -8.34 2.14 10.76
N VAL A 355 -7.97 1.12 11.54
CA VAL A 355 -8.57 -0.21 11.52
C VAL A 355 -10.05 -0.19 11.92
N ASN A 356 -10.90 -0.85 11.13
CA ASN A 356 -12.32 -1.05 11.41
C ASN A 356 -12.62 -2.51 11.83
N GLY A 357 -13.88 -2.83 12.16
CA GLY A 357 -14.25 -4.17 12.61
C GLY A 357 -14.04 -5.26 11.55
N ARG A 358 -14.23 -4.96 10.24
CA ARG A 358 -13.95 -5.91 9.16
C ARG A 358 -12.47 -6.22 9.02
N ASP A 359 -11.61 -5.23 9.21
CA ASP A 359 -10.16 -5.43 9.20
C ASP A 359 -9.72 -6.33 10.36
N LEU A 360 -10.31 -6.17 11.56
CA LEU A 360 -10.05 -7.09 12.68
C LEU A 360 -10.53 -8.51 12.37
N ILE A 361 -11.68 -8.69 11.72
CA ILE A 361 -12.15 -10.01 11.27
C ILE A 361 -11.16 -10.63 10.26
N GLN A 362 -10.63 -9.85 9.32
CA GLN A 362 -9.60 -10.31 8.37
C GLN A 362 -8.32 -10.74 9.10
N LEU A 363 -7.90 -9.97 10.11
CA LEU A 363 -6.76 -10.32 10.96
C LEU A 363 -7.01 -11.65 11.69
N LYS A 364 -8.15 -11.80 12.38
CA LYS A 364 -8.57 -13.05 13.02
C LYS A 364 -8.53 -14.23 12.04
N THR A 365 -9.19 -14.08 10.90
CA THR A 365 -9.30 -15.15 9.89
C THR A 365 -7.93 -15.61 9.42
N SER A 366 -6.99 -14.67 9.25
CA SER A 366 -5.62 -14.95 8.86
C SER A 366 -4.84 -15.68 9.96
N LEU A 367 -4.93 -15.19 11.21
CA LEU A 367 -4.26 -15.81 12.37
C LEU A 367 -4.73 -17.25 12.61
N GLN A 368 -6.02 -17.53 12.41
CA GLN A 368 -6.58 -18.88 12.50
C GLN A 368 -6.01 -19.88 11.49
N GLN A 369 -5.37 -19.42 10.40
CA GLN A 369 -4.69 -20.32 9.45
C GLN A 369 -3.27 -20.67 9.88
N VAL A 370 -2.64 -19.85 10.72
CA VAL A 370 -1.22 -20.03 11.11
C VAL A 370 -0.97 -21.37 11.79
N PRO A 371 -1.78 -21.83 12.76
CA PRO A 371 -1.61 -23.17 13.33
C PRO A 371 -1.66 -24.29 12.28
N LYS A 372 -2.50 -24.16 11.25
CA LYS A 372 -2.61 -25.16 10.17
C LYS A 372 -1.39 -25.13 9.26
N ILE A 373 -0.90 -23.93 8.91
CA ILE A 373 0.34 -23.76 8.15
C ILE A 373 1.51 -24.40 8.91
N LYS A 374 1.63 -24.13 10.22
CA LYS A 374 2.65 -24.77 11.07
C LYS A 374 2.53 -26.29 11.10
N TYR A 375 1.31 -26.81 11.17
CA TYR A 375 1.08 -28.26 11.12
C TYR A 375 1.59 -28.87 9.81
N VAL A 376 1.24 -28.28 8.67
CA VAL A 376 1.75 -28.74 7.35
C VAL A 376 3.27 -28.69 7.29
N LEU A 377 3.89 -27.59 7.76
CA LEU A 377 5.35 -27.47 7.79
C LEU A 377 6.02 -28.47 8.74
N SER A 378 5.35 -28.91 9.81
CA SER A 378 5.89 -29.90 10.74
C SER A 378 5.95 -31.33 10.20
N GLU A 379 5.24 -31.59 9.10
CA GLU A 379 5.30 -32.86 8.37
C GLU A 379 6.44 -32.87 7.31
N LEU A 380 7.09 -31.72 7.07
CA LEU A 380 8.26 -31.58 6.18
C LEU A 380 9.58 -31.74 6.95
N ASP A 381 10.70 -31.82 6.22
CA ASP A 381 12.03 -31.92 6.83
C ASP A 381 12.33 -30.75 7.79
N HIS A 382 12.56 -31.12 9.05
CA HIS A 382 12.89 -30.19 10.12
C HIS A 382 14.25 -29.51 9.91
N ASP A 383 15.21 -30.14 9.25
CA ASP A 383 16.50 -29.50 8.96
C ASP A 383 16.37 -28.37 7.92
N VAL A 384 15.30 -28.40 7.12
CA VAL A 384 15.02 -27.40 6.07
C VAL A 384 14.10 -26.26 6.55
N PHE A 385 13.07 -26.60 7.35
CA PHE A 385 12.03 -25.65 7.81
C PHE A 385 12.03 -25.36 9.32
N GLY A 386 12.87 -26.00 10.13
CA GLY A 386 12.86 -25.86 11.60
C GLY A 386 13.12 -24.44 12.09
N ASP A 387 13.96 -23.69 11.40
CA ASP A 387 14.22 -22.25 11.61
C ASP A 387 12.93 -21.43 11.44
N MET A 388 12.21 -21.66 10.34
CA MET A 388 10.95 -20.97 10.03
C MET A 388 9.83 -21.36 11.01
N LEU A 389 9.70 -22.64 11.35
CA LEU A 389 8.73 -23.15 12.32
C LEU A 389 8.89 -22.52 13.71
N THR A 390 10.13 -22.35 14.16
CA THR A 390 10.47 -21.74 15.45
C THR A 390 10.13 -20.26 15.47
N GLY A 391 10.31 -19.56 14.34
CA GLY A 391 10.00 -18.13 14.20
C GLY A 391 8.52 -17.79 14.01
N MET A 392 7.67 -18.76 13.62
CA MET A 392 6.23 -18.54 13.42
C MET A 392 5.45 -18.57 14.75
N ASP A 393 5.25 -17.41 15.35
CA ASP A 393 4.30 -17.19 16.45
C ASP A 393 2.85 -17.19 15.91
N PRO A 394 1.95 -18.07 16.38
CA PRO A 394 0.55 -18.10 15.92
C PRO A 394 -0.27 -16.87 16.31
N VAL A 395 0.13 -16.17 17.38
CA VAL A 395 -0.60 -15.01 17.93
C VAL A 395 -2.07 -15.33 18.28
N ASP A 396 -2.28 -16.51 18.86
CA ASP A 396 -3.63 -17.04 19.19
C ASP A 396 -4.39 -16.12 20.17
N ASP A 397 -3.68 -15.48 21.10
CA ASP A 397 -4.23 -14.55 22.07
C ASP A 397 -4.99 -13.38 21.42
N ILE A 398 -4.48 -12.87 20.30
CA ILE A 398 -5.12 -11.80 19.53
C ILE A 398 -6.28 -12.33 18.70
N SER A 399 -6.12 -13.50 18.08
CA SER A 399 -7.19 -14.16 17.33
C SER A 399 -8.41 -14.44 18.21
N GLU A 400 -8.20 -15.02 19.39
CA GLU A 400 -9.24 -15.32 20.38
C GLU A 400 -9.92 -14.05 20.89
N LEU A 401 -9.13 -12.99 21.19
CA LEU A 401 -9.68 -11.70 21.60
C LEU A 401 -10.63 -11.11 20.55
N ILE A 402 -10.24 -11.15 19.28
CA ILE A 402 -11.08 -10.63 18.21
C ILE A 402 -12.34 -11.49 18.05
N ASP A 403 -12.23 -12.82 18.14
CA ASP A 403 -13.36 -13.73 17.99
C ASP A 403 -14.46 -13.56 19.06
N ARG A 404 -14.05 -13.28 20.30
CA ARG A 404 -14.97 -13.00 21.41
C ARG A 404 -15.54 -11.58 21.37
N ALA A 405 -14.80 -10.60 20.85
CA ALA A 405 -15.14 -9.19 20.98
C ALA A 405 -15.87 -8.63 19.76
N ILE A 406 -15.46 -9.02 18.55
CA ILE A 406 -15.93 -8.40 17.31
C ILE A 406 -17.01 -9.27 16.67
N ASN A 407 -18.10 -8.61 16.27
CA ASN A 407 -19.20 -9.23 15.54
C ASN A 407 -18.75 -9.62 14.12
N ASP A 408 -19.01 -10.85 13.69
CA ASP A 408 -18.61 -11.37 12.37
C ASP A 408 -19.24 -10.59 11.20
N GLU A 409 -20.40 -9.96 11.41
CA GLU A 409 -21.07 -9.10 10.44
C GLU A 409 -20.82 -7.59 10.70
N SER A 410 -19.66 -7.25 11.27
CA SER A 410 -19.35 -5.85 11.61
C SER A 410 -19.52 -4.89 10.43
N PRO A 411 -20.17 -3.73 10.63
CA PRO A 411 -20.20 -2.66 9.65
C PRO A 411 -18.81 -2.04 9.45
N ILE A 412 -18.66 -1.26 8.37
CA ILE A 412 -17.44 -0.47 8.11
C ILE A 412 -17.34 0.68 9.10
N SER A 413 -18.46 1.33 9.38
CA SER A 413 -18.54 2.42 10.36
C SER A 413 -18.38 1.86 11.77
N VAL A 414 -17.42 2.42 12.51
CA VAL A 414 -17.19 2.07 13.92
C VAL A 414 -18.02 2.91 14.88
N THR A 415 -18.63 3.99 14.37
CA THR A 415 -19.40 4.96 15.16
C THR A 415 -20.90 4.71 15.11
N ASP A 416 -21.40 3.91 14.17
CA ASP A 416 -22.84 3.63 14.03
C ASP A 416 -23.31 2.42 14.87
N GLY A 417 -22.39 1.77 15.59
CA GLY A 417 -22.64 0.58 16.41
C GLY A 417 -22.76 -0.73 15.62
N GLY A 418 -22.93 -1.85 16.32
CA GLY A 418 -23.01 -3.20 15.75
C GLY A 418 -21.67 -3.90 15.47
N VAL A 419 -20.58 -3.36 16.03
CA VAL A 419 -19.20 -3.84 15.90
C VAL A 419 -18.87 -4.87 16.98
N ILE A 420 -19.36 -4.68 18.20
CA ILE A 420 -19.09 -5.56 19.34
C ILE A 420 -20.12 -6.68 19.41
N LYS A 421 -19.65 -7.90 19.67
CA LYS A 421 -20.45 -9.12 19.78
C LYS A 421 -21.27 -9.12 21.07
N ASP A 422 -22.48 -9.68 21.01
CA ASP A 422 -23.32 -9.90 22.19
C ASP A 422 -22.61 -10.86 23.17
N GLY A 423 -22.74 -10.64 24.48
CA GLY A 423 -22.08 -11.43 25.51
C GLY A 423 -20.63 -11.06 25.79
N TYR A 424 -20.09 -10.03 25.13
CA TYR A 424 -18.74 -9.52 25.41
C TYR A 424 -18.70 -8.58 26.61
N ASP A 425 -19.76 -7.79 26.80
CA ASP A 425 -19.90 -6.81 27.89
C ASP A 425 -21.36 -6.74 28.37
N ASP A 426 -21.56 -7.02 29.66
CA ASP A 426 -22.89 -7.13 30.26
C ASP A 426 -23.68 -5.81 30.18
N GLN A 427 -23.01 -4.66 30.30
CA GLN A 427 -23.66 -3.36 30.28
C GLN A 427 -24.13 -2.99 28.85
N LEU A 428 -23.34 -3.34 27.84
CA LEU A 428 -23.75 -3.19 26.45
C LEU A 428 -24.98 -4.07 26.13
N ASP A 429 -24.99 -5.30 26.64
CA ASP A 429 -26.10 -6.23 26.46
C ASP A 429 -27.38 -5.69 27.15
N GLU A 430 -27.27 -5.11 28.34
CA GLU A 430 -28.40 -4.43 29.02
C GLU A 430 -28.98 -3.28 28.18
N TYR A 431 -28.14 -2.44 27.58
CA TYR A 431 -28.60 -1.37 26.70
C TYR A 431 -29.28 -1.92 25.44
N ARG A 432 -28.74 -2.99 24.83
CA ARG A 432 -29.32 -3.66 23.66
C ARG A 432 -30.68 -4.29 23.99
N ASP A 433 -30.81 -4.92 25.15
CA ASP A 433 -32.07 -5.49 25.62
C ASP A 433 -33.12 -4.41 25.88
N ALA A 434 -32.73 -3.29 26.51
CA ALA A 434 -33.62 -2.14 26.72
C ALA A 434 -34.17 -1.58 25.39
N MET A 435 -33.33 -1.48 24.35
CA MET A 435 -33.76 -1.07 23.02
C MET A 435 -34.69 -2.08 22.34
N LYS A 436 -34.40 -3.39 22.47
CA LYS A 436 -35.22 -4.46 21.91
C LYS A 436 -36.60 -4.50 22.56
N ASN A 437 -36.65 -4.43 23.89
CA ASN A 437 -37.89 -4.32 24.66
C ASN A 437 -38.66 -3.03 24.34
N GLY A 438 -37.95 -1.92 24.12
CA GLY A 438 -38.53 -0.67 23.66
C GLY A 438 -39.24 -0.79 22.30
N LYS A 439 -38.62 -1.45 21.32
CA LYS A 439 -39.23 -1.71 20.00
C LYS A 439 -40.45 -2.62 20.10
N GLN A 440 -40.39 -3.65 20.94
CA GLN A 440 -41.54 -4.51 21.20
C GLN A 440 -42.70 -3.74 21.83
N TRP A 441 -42.41 -2.88 22.80
CA TRP A 441 -43.41 -2.00 23.41
C TRP A 441 -44.05 -1.04 22.38
N ILE A 442 -43.28 -0.51 21.43
CA ILE A 442 -43.81 0.33 20.34
C ILE A 442 -44.78 -0.46 19.46
N ALA A 443 -44.46 -1.71 19.12
CA ALA A 443 -45.34 -2.57 18.33
C ALA A 443 -46.65 -2.89 19.07
N GLU A 444 -46.57 -3.13 20.38
CA GLU A 444 -47.73 -3.32 21.25
C GLU A 444 -48.59 -2.05 21.35
N LEU A 445 -47.95 -0.88 21.47
CA LEU A 445 -48.64 0.41 21.44
C LEU A 445 -49.36 0.62 20.11
N GLU A 446 -48.70 0.35 18.97
CA GLU A 446 -49.33 0.46 17.65
C GLU A 446 -50.60 -0.39 17.54
N ALA A 447 -50.54 -1.65 17.99
CA ALA A 447 -51.69 -2.55 18.00
C ALA A 447 -52.83 -2.06 18.92
N LYS A 448 -52.46 -1.56 20.11
CA LYS A 448 -53.40 -0.96 21.07
C LYS A 448 -54.08 0.28 20.49
N GLU A 449 -53.32 1.17 19.85
CA GLU A 449 -53.82 2.39 19.22
C GLU A 449 -54.74 2.10 18.03
N ARG A 450 -54.40 1.13 17.18
CA ARG A 450 -55.27 0.67 16.08
C ARG A 450 -56.61 0.18 16.59
N THR A 451 -56.60 -0.59 17.68
CA THR A 451 -57.81 -1.15 18.29
C THR A 451 -58.66 -0.07 18.97
N ALA A 452 -58.03 0.83 19.72
CA ALA A 452 -58.71 1.90 20.45
C ALA A 452 -59.35 2.95 19.53
N THR A 453 -58.68 3.29 18.43
CA THR A 453 -59.16 4.32 17.48
C THR A 453 -60.00 3.75 16.34
N GLY A 454 -59.95 2.42 16.09
CA GLY A 454 -60.56 1.78 14.94
C GLY A 454 -59.91 2.13 13.59
N ILE A 455 -58.68 2.69 13.61
CA ILE A 455 -57.95 3.13 12.42
C ILE A 455 -56.93 2.05 12.05
N SER A 456 -57.28 1.14 11.13
CA SER A 456 -56.38 0.07 10.67
C SER A 456 -55.11 0.58 9.98
N THR A 457 -55.15 1.77 9.38
CA THR A 457 -54.01 2.38 8.68
C THR A 457 -53.06 3.15 9.58
N LEU A 458 -53.33 3.24 10.89
CA LEU A 458 -52.45 3.92 11.85
C LEU A 458 -51.12 3.16 11.91
N LYS A 459 -50.00 3.88 11.86
CA LYS A 459 -48.66 3.30 12.00
C LYS A 459 -47.80 4.18 12.89
N ILE A 460 -46.93 3.56 13.67
CA ILE A 460 -45.88 4.28 14.38
C ILE A 460 -44.63 4.24 13.51
N GLY A 461 -44.15 5.41 13.12
CA GLY A 461 -42.93 5.58 12.33
C GLY A 461 -41.85 6.32 13.11
N TYR A 462 -40.64 6.32 12.56
CA TYR A 462 -39.51 7.09 13.08
C TYR A 462 -38.90 7.94 11.95
N ASN A 463 -38.49 9.16 12.26
CA ASN A 463 -37.61 9.94 11.40
C ASN A 463 -36.57 10.69 12.23
N ARG A 464 -35.44 11.06 11.62
CA ARG A 464 -34.32 11.73 12.31
C ARG A 464 -34.64 13.14 12.84
N VAL A 465 -35.65 13.84 12.31
CA VAL A 465 -35.94 15.25 12.63
C VAL A 465 -36.94 15.39 13.78
N PHE A 466 -37.95 14.51 13.83
CA PHE A 466 -39.08 14.58 14.75
C PHE A 466 -39.19 13.34 15.64
N GLY A 467 -38.30 12.36 15.46
CA GLY A 467 -38.25 11.13 16.22
C GLY A 467 -39.41 10.18 15.92
N TYR A 468 -39.90 9.46 16.93
CA TYR A 468 -41.07 8.59 16.81
C TYR A 468 -42.36 9.40 16.70
N TYR A 469 -43.27 8.93 15.85
CA TYR A 469 -44.57 9.56 15.61
C TYR A 469 -45.64 8.55 15.24
N ILE A 470 -46.90 8.88 15.52
CA ILE A 470 -48.09 8.17 15.08
C ILE A 470 -48.61 8.83 13.80
N GLU A 471 -48.60 8.13 12.68
CA GLU A 471 -49.09 8.64 11.39
C GLU A 471 -50.53 8.19 11.14
N VAL A 472 -51.42 9.14 10.88
CA VAL A 472 -52.84 8.93 10.59
C VAL A 472 -53.23 9.64 9.30
N THR A 473 -54.00 8.98 8.44
CA THR A 473 -54.47 9.57 7.18
C THR A 473 -55.49 10.68 7.43
N LYS A 474 -55.52 11.72 6.58
CA LYS A 474 -56.44 12.86 6.74
C LYS A 474 -57.93 12.44 6.85
N ALA A 475 -58.31 11.38 6.14
CA ALA A 475 -59.67 10.83 6.17
C ALA A 475 -60.09 10.24 7.53
N ASN A 476 -59.14 9.89 8.39
CA ASN A 476 -59.40 9.28 9.70
C ASN A 476 -59.13 10.24 10.87
N LEU A 477 -58.80 11.51 10.62
CA LEU A 477 -58.50 12.49 11.67
C LEU A 477 -59.65 12.69 12.66
N SER A 478 -60.90 12.68 12.18
CA SER A 478 -62.08 12.84 13.03
C SER A 478 -62.32 11.69 14.02
N LYS A 479 -61.57 10.59 13.91
CA LYS A 479 -61.64 9.44 14.82
C LYS A 479 -60.61 9.52 15.95
N LEU A 480 -59.71 10.50 15.92
CA LEU A 480 -58.73 10.73 16.99
C LEU A 480 -59.38 11.50 18.16
N PRO A 481 -59.25 11.03 19.41
CA PRO A 481 -59.58 11.80 20.61
C PRO A 481 -58.82 13.14 20.66
N GLU A 482 -59.51 14.24 20.93
CA GLU A 482 -58.92 15.60 20.89
C GLU A 482 -57.85 15.85 21.97
N ASP A 483 -57.86 15.10 23.08
CA ASP A 483 -57.05 15.42 24.27
C ASP A 483 -55.77 14.59 24.43
N ARG A 484 -55.54 13.57 23.59
CA ARG A 484 -54.45 12.59 23.77
C ARG A 484 -53.27 12.77 22.81
N TYR A 485 -53.49 13.36 21.64
CA TYR A 485 -52.53 13.38 20.55
C TYR A 485 -52.01 14.79 20.29
N GLU A 486 -50.70 14.98 20.45
CA GLU A 486 -50.02 16.23 20.13
C GLU A 486 -49.52 16.21 18.68
N ARG A 487 -49.98 17.14 17.85
CA ARG A 487 -49.60 17.18 16.43
C ARG A 487 -48.14 17.62 16.26
N LYS A 488 -47.32 16.81 15.58
CA LYS A 488 -45.91 17.09 15.24
C LYS A 488 -45.73 17.63 13.82
N GLN A 489 -46.40 17.06 12.81
CA GLN A 489 -46.18 17.41 11.40
C GLN A 489 -47.41 17.15 10.54
N THR A 490 -47.69 18.03 9.57
CA THR A 490 -48.74 17.84 8.56
C THR A 490 -48.10 17.49 7.22
N LEU A 491 -48.55 16.40 6.60
CA LEU A 491 -48.17 15.96 5.25
C LEU A 491 -49.33 16.18 4.27
N THR A 492 -49.06 15.97 2.98
CA THR A 492 -50.07 16.11 1.91
C THR A 492 -51.30 15.24 2.19
N ASN A 493 -51.11 13.98 2.59
CA ASN A 493 -52.18 12.98 2.76
C ASN A 493 -52.35 12.43 4.20
N ALA A 494 -51.49 12.84 5.14
CA ALA A 494 -51.47 12.32 6.50
C ALA A 494 -51.07 13.41 7.51
N GLU A 495 -51.34 13.18 8.78
CA GLU A 495 -50.79 13.96 9.89
C GLU A 495 -50.05 13.04 10.86
N ARG A 496 -49.01 13.58 11.48
CA ARG A 496 -48.15 12.89 12.43
C ARG A 496 -48.36 13.48 13.82
N PHE A 497 -48.55 12.60 14.80
CA PHE A 497 -48.84 12.92 16.19
C PHE A 497 -47.84 12.28 17.15
N SER A 498 -47.84 12.73 18.40
CA SER A 498 -47.11 12.15 19.53
C SER A 498 -48.06 11.98 20.72
N THR A 499 -47.76 11.06 21.62
CA THR A 499 -48.46 10.91 22.91
C THR A 499 -47.45 10.99 24.07
N PRO A 500 -47.87 11.30 25.30
CA PRO A 500 -46.97 11.30 26.46
C PRO A 500 -46.25 9.96 26.66
N GLU A 501 -46.97 8.85 26.52
CA GLU A 501 -46.45 7.48 26.66
C GLU A 501 -45.39 7.17 25.59
N LEU A 502 -45.64 7.57 24.33
CA LEU A 502 -44.70 7.36 23.23
C LEU A 502 -43.43 8.20 23.44
N LYS A 503 -43.58 9.43 23.94
CA LYS A 503 -42.46 10.34 24.19
C LYS A 503 -41.55 9.85 25.32
N GLU A 504 -42.11 9.33 26.41
CA GLU A 504 -41.34 8.76 27.52
C GLU A 504 -40.51 7.55 27.06
N LYS A 505 -41.12 6.65 26.29
CA LYS A 505 -40.43 5.47 25.73
C LYS A 505 -39.43 5.84 24.64
N GLU A 506 -39.73 6.85 23.83
CA GLU A 506 -38.79 7.43 22.87
C GLU A 506 -37.51 7.91 23.57
N THR A 507 -37.64 8.69 24.65
CA THR A 507 -36.46 9.16 25.42
C THR A 507 -35.63 7.98 25.93
N LEU A 508 -36.26 6.97 26.53
CA LEU A 508 -35.56 5.78 27.03
C LEU A 508 -34.79 5.05 25.92
N ILE A 509 -35.40 4.85 24.75
CA ILE A 509 -34.80 4.16 23.62
C ILE A 509 -33.63 4.96 23.03
N LEU A 510 -33.80 6.28 22.89
CA LEU A 510 -32.76 7.15 22.34
C LEU A 510 -31.56 7.26 23.29
N GLU A 511 -31.79 7.42 24.60
CA GLU A 511 -30.72 7.42 25.60
C GLU A 511 -29.97 6.08 25.65
N ALA A 512 -30.69 4.96 25.58
CA ALA A 512 -30.07 3.64 25.53
C ALA A 512 -29.25 3.45 24.25
N GLN A 513 -29.75 3.93 23.10
CA GLN A 513 -29.04 3.88 21.82
C GLN A 513 -27.76 4.71 21.87
N GLU A 514 -27.81 5.95 22.37
CA GLU A 514 -26.65 6.83 22.47
C GLU A 514 -25.58 6.24 23.40
N LYS A 515 -25.99 5.77 24.59
CA LYS A 515 -25.08 5.11 25.55
C LYS A 515 -24.51 3.81 25.00
N SER A 516 -25.32 3.01 24.31
CA SER A 516 -24.89 1.77 23.65
C SER A 516 -23.80 2.06 22.62
N THR A 517 -24.04 3.01 21.71
CA THR A 517 -23.09 3.36 20.65
C THR A 517 -21.79 3.93 21.22
N ALA A 518 -21.86 4.79 22.24
CA ALA A 518 -20.69 5.34 22.91
C ALA A 518 -19.86 4.27 23.63
N LEU A 519 -20.50 3.37 24.39
CA LEU A 519 -19.84 2.26 25.07
C LEU A 519 -19.20 1.29 24.08
N GLU A 520 -19.91 0.98 23.00
CA GLU A 520 -19.42 0.11 21.94
C GLU A 520 -18.14 0.64 21.29
N TYR A 521 -18.09 1.95 21.00
CA TYR A 521 -16.88 2.60 20.50
C TYR A 521 -15.72 2.53 21.50
N GLN A 522 -15.98 2.70 22.80
CA GLN A 522 -14.96 2.57 23.85
C GLN A 522 -14.41 1.15 23.95
N LEU A 523 -15.29 0.13 23.92
CA LEU A 523 -14.89 -1.28 23.94
C LEU A 523 -14.07 -1.65 22.70
N PHE A 524 -14.50 -1.21 21.53
CA PHE A 524 -13.76 -1.39 20.28
C PHE A 524 -12.37 -0.74 20.34
N THR A 525 -12.28 0.47 20.88
CA THR A 525 -11.00 1.17 21.07
C THR A 525 -10.07 0.39 22.02
N LYS A 526 -10.60 -0.18 23.11
CA LYS A 526 -9.82 -1.04 24.02
C LYS A 526 -9.27 -2.27 23.30
N VAL A 527 -10.09 -2.95 22.49
CA VAL A 527 -9.64 -4.10 21.68
C VAL A 527 -8.49 -3.66 20.76
N ARG A 528 -8.63 -2.53 20.08
CA ARG A 528 -7.58 -1.99 19.20
C ARG A 528 -6.27 -1.72 19.91
N GLU A 529 -6.29 -1.18 21.12
CA GLU A 529 -5.06 -0.94 21.89
C GLU A 529 -4.34 -2.24 22.27
N VAL A 530 -5.09 -3.30 22.57
CA VAL A 530 -4.48 -4.63 22.83
C VAL A 530 -3.84 -5.19 21.55
N VAL A 531 -4.53 -5.10 20.40
CA VAL A 531 -3.95 -5.53 19.11
C VAL A 531 -2.72 -4.69 18.75
N LYS A 532 -2.74 -3.38 19.02
CA LYS A 532 -1.64 -2.46 18.78
C LYS A 532 -0.38 -2.87 19.55
N ALA A 533 -0.52 -3.33 20.79
CA ALA A 533 0.61 -3.84 21.57
C ALA A 533 1.28 -5.10 20.96
N ALA A 534 0.57 -5.83 20.09
CA ALA A 534 1.07 -7.04 19.44
C ALA A 534 1.63 -6.81 18.01
N ILE A 535 1.70 -5.57 17.50
CA ILE A 535 2.14 -5.25 16.13
C ILE A 535 3.48 -5.91 15.77
N GLY A 536 4.47 -5.85 16.66
CA GLY A 536 5.78 -6.45 16.39
C GLY A 536 5.75 -7.97 16.22
N ARG A 537 4.81 -8.67 16.88
CA ARG A 537 4.59 -10.12 16.68
C ARG A 537 3.95 -10.38 15.33
N LEU A 538 2.93 -9.59 14.98
CA LEU A 538 2.21 -9.68 13.70
C LEU A 538 3.14 -9.43 12.49
N GLN A 539 4.04 -8.45 12.57
CA GLN A 539 4.99 -8.15 11.49
C GLN A 539 6.02 -9.27 11.27
N ARG A 540 6.56 -9.85 12.34
CA ARG A 540 7.48 -11.00 12.23
C ARG A 540 6.79 -12.20 11.59
N LEU A 541 5.56 -12.49 12.02
CA LEU A 541 4.72 -13.53 11.43
C LEU A 541 4.45 -13.25 9.94
N ALA A 542 4.07 -12.02 9.58
CA ALA A 542 3.81 -11.62 8.20
C ALA A 542 5.03 -11.86 7.31
N LYS A 543 6.24 -11.49 7.77
CA LYS A 543 7.50 -11.74 7.02
C LYS A 543 7.78 -13.22 6.82
N ALA A 544 7.53 -14.06 7.83
CA ALA A 544 7.72 -15.51 7.74
C ALA A 544 6.75 -16.14 6.73
N ILE A 545 5.45 -15.76 6.79
CA ILE A 545 4.45 -16.25 5.85
C ILE A 545 4.72 -15.73 4.44
N ALA A 546 5.09 -14.47 4.26
CA ALA A 546 5.46 -13.90 2.96
C ALA A 546 6.62 -14.68 2.33
N SER A 547 7.66 -15.00 3.12
CA SER A 547 8.81 -15.77 2.64
C SER A 547 8.42 -17.18 2.22
N LEU A 548 7.59 -17.85 3.03
CA LEU A 548 7.03 -19.16 2.68
C LEU A 548 6.20 -19.10 1.39
N ASP A 549 5.39 -18.05 1.22
CA ASP A 549 4.54 -17.81 0.06
C ASP A 549 5.32 -17.36 -1.21
N VAL A 550 6.61 -17.08 -1.11
CA VAL A 550 7.49 -16.96 -2.29
C VAL A 550 8.11 -18.32 -2.63
N LEU A 551 8.52 -19.08 -1.62
CA LEU A 551 9.19 -20.37 -1.82
C LEU A 551 8.24 -21.43 -2.41
N GLN A 552 6.97 -21.50 -1.96
CA GLN A 552 6.00 -22.39 -2.61
C GLN A 552 5.71 -21.93 -4.05
N SER A 553 5.78 -20.63 -4.34
CA SER A 553 5.54 -20.06 -5.66
C SER A 553 6.63 -20.52 -6.61
N PHE A 554 7.89 -20.47 -6.17
CA PHE A 554 9.01 -21.06 -6.90
C PHE A 554 8.80 -22.56 -7.13
N ALA A 555 8.40 -23.34 -6.12
CA ALA A 555 8.13 -24.76 -6.29
C ALA A 555 7.03 -25.03 -7.34
N VAL A 556 5.92 -24.29 -7.30
CA VAL A 556 4.79 -24.45 -8.22
C VAL A 556 5.18 -24.11 -9.65
N VAL A 557 5.86 -22.98 -9.86
CA VAL A 557 6.35 -22.58 -11.18
C VAL A 557 7.36 -23.62 -11.68
N SER A 558 8.25 -24.10 -10.81
CA SER A 558 9.25 -25.10 -11.17
C SER A 558 8.65 -26.43 -11.60
N GLU A 559 7.60 -26.89 -10.93
CA GLU A 559 6.85 -28.08 -11.34
C GLU A 559 6.13 -27.86 -12.68
N ASN A 560 5.34 -26.80 -12.78
CA ASN A 560 4.50 -26.50 -13.95
C ASN A 560 5.31 -26.38 -15.24
N TYR A 561 6.48 -25.74 -15.17
CA TYR A 561 7.34 -25.47 -16.33
C TYR A 561 8.55 -26.42 -16.43
N ARG A 562 8.63 -27.41 -15.52
CA ARG A 562 9.73 -28.38 -15.42
C ARG A 562 11.09 -27.69 -15.37
N PHE A 563 11.27 -26.82 -14.38
CA PHE A 563 12.55 -26.22 -14.07
C PHE A 563 13.39 -27.20 -13.26
N VAL A 564 14.71 -26.98 -13.29
CA VAL A 564 15.69 -27.85 -12.63
C VAL A 564 16.50 -27.06 -11.64
N ARG A 565 16.90 -27.73 -10.55
CA ARG A 565 17.78 -27.14 -9.54
C ARG A 565 19.14 -26.81 -10.18
N PRO A 566 19.56 -25.53 -10.23
CA PRO A 566 20.88 -25.21 -10.73
C PRO A 566 21.95 -25.59 -9.71
N THR A 567 23.14 -25.98 -10.18
CA THR A 567 24.33 -26.12 -9.35
C THR A 567 25.14 -24.83 -9.45
N LEU A 568 25.29 -24.11 -8.33
CA LEU A 568 26.13 -22.93 -8.28
C LEU A 568 27.55 -23.32 -7.88
N ASN A 569 28.53 -22.82 -8.63
CA ASN A 569 29.95 -23.10 -8.43
C ASN A 569 30.76 -21.82 -8.14
N ASN A 570 31.97 -21.99 -7.62
CA ASN A 570 32.90 -20.89 -7.32
C ASN A 570 33.95 -20.67 -8.43
N GLY A 571 33.85 -21.40 -9.56
CA GLY A 571 34.73 -21.23 -10.71
C GLY A 571 34.14 -20.22 -11.69
N HIS A 572 34.60 -20.22 -12.95
CA HIS A 572 33.97 -19.45 -14.03
C HIS A 572 33.25 -20.35 -15.06
N ASP A 573 33.16 -21.65 -14.79
CA ASP A 573 32.50 -22.60 -15.68
C ASP A 573 30.98 -22.40 -15.70
N LEU A 574 30.46 -22.09 -16.88
CA LEU A 574 29.04 -22.00 -17.18
C LEU A 574 28.64 -23.10 -18.16
N GLU A 575 27.74 -23.97 -17.74
CA GLU A 575 27.13 -24.99 -18.58
C GLU A 575 25.62 -25.05 -18.35
N ILE A 576 24.86 -24.74 -19.39
CA ILE A 576 23.40 -24.88 -19.41
C ILE A 576 23.07 -25.82 -20.56
N GLU A 577 22.42 -26.95 -20.26
CA GLU A 577 21.91 -27.88 -21.28
C GLU A 577 20.43 -27.61 -21.52
N ALA A 578 20.04 -27.45 -22.79
CA ALA A 578 18.67 -27.20 -23.24
C ALA A 578 17.97 -26.08 -22.43
N GLY A 579 18.68 -24.96 -22.26
CA GLY A 579 18.14 -23.76 -21.62
C GLY A 579 17.01 -23.14 -22.44
N ARG A 580 16.07 -22.51 -21.76
CA ARG A 580 14.86 -21.93 -22.36
C ARG A 580 14.60 -20.54 -21.81
N HIS A 581 14.21 -19.60 -22.67
CA HIS A 581 13.76 -18.30 -22.22
C HIS A 581 12.40 -18.46 -21.51
N PRO A 582 12.32 -18.20 -20.20
CA PRO A 582 11.19 -18.65 -19.39
C PRO A 582 9.86 -17.96 -19.76
N VAL A 583 9.90 -16.66 -20.04
CA VAL A 583 8.71 -15.90 -20.46
C VAL A 583 8.26 -16.24 -21.89
N VAL A 584 9.19 -16.29 -22.85
CA VAL A 584 8.88 -16.60 -24.25
C VAL A 584 8.33 -18.03 -24.38
N GLU A 585 8.88 -19.00 -23.66
CA GLU A 585 8.34 -20.36 -23.61
C GLU A 585 6.89 -20.38 -23.09
N LYS A 586 6.57 -19.62 -22.04
CA LYS A 586 5.20 -19.54 -21.51
C LYS A 586 4.22 -18.95 -22.54
N VAL A 587 4.65 -17.96 -23.33
CA VAL A 587 3.79 -17.29 -24.33
C VAL A 587 3.61 -18.13 -25.59
N LEU A 588 4.69 -18.72 -26.14
CA LEU A 588 4.62 -19.53 -27.37
C LEU A 588 4.11 -20.95 -27.09
N GLY A 589 4.34 -21.46 -25.88
CA GLY A 589 4.09 -22.84 -25.52
C GLY A 589 5.31 -23.73 -25.77
N LYS A 590 5.43 -24.77 -24.93
CA LYS A 590 6.59 -25.66 -24.88
C LYS A 590 6.89 -26.41 -26.18
N GLN A 591 5.87 -26.69 -27.00
CA GLN A 591 6.05 -27.43 -28.25
C GLN A 591 6.71 -26.61 -29.36
N GLU A 592 6.62 -25.27 -29.28
CA GLU A 592 7.14 -24.36 -30.29
C GLU A 592 8.52 -23.78 -29.93
N TYR A 593 8.84 -23.72 -28.63
CA TYR A 593 10.12 -23.17 -28.19
C TYR A 593 11.28 -24.13 -28.45
N VAL A 594 12.37 -23.63 -29.02
CA VAL A 594 13.60 -24.40 -29.29
C VAL A 594 14.62 -24.13 -28.17
N PRO A 595 14.95 -25.12 -27.31
CA PRO A 595 15.96 -24.97 -26.26
C PRO A 595 17.37 -24.83 -26.84
N ASN A 596 18.24 -24.10 -26.14
CA ASN A 596 19.64 -23.88 -26.54
C ASN A 596 20.61 -24.16 -25.39
N ASP A 597 21.76 -24.74 -25.72
CA ASP A 597 22.85 -24.92 -24.78
C ASP A 597 23.67 -23.64 -24.64
N VAL A 598 24.22 -23.40 -23.45
CA VAL A 598 25.22 -22.35 -23.20
C VAL A 598 26.44 -23.01 -22.57
N ARG A 599 27.62 -22.83 -23.16
CA ARG A 599 28.88 -23.31 -22.60
C ARG A 599 29.94 -22.22 -22.65
N MET A 600 30.47 -21.88 -21.49
CA MET A 600 31.67 -21.05 -21.32
C MET A 600 32.55 -21.76 -20.30
N ALA A 601 33.60 -22.41 -20.78
CA ALA A 601 34.61 -22.99 -19.90
C ALA A 601 35.46 -21.87 -19.28
N ASP A 602 36.24 -22.18 -18.26
CA ASP A 602 37.13 -21.24 -17.56
C ASP A 602 38.07 -20.44 -18.50
N ASP A 603 38.43 -20.98 -19.67
CA ASP A 603 39.26 -20.31 -20.69
C ASP A 603 38.48 -19.46 -21.70
N THR A 604 37.15 -19.47 -21.63
CA THR A 604 36.23 -18.86 -22.59
C THR A 604 35.42 -17.75 -21.94
N THR A 605 35.90 -16.51 -22.02
CA THR A 605 35.23 -15.34 -21.41
C THR A 605 34.28 -14.59 -22.34
N VAL A 606 34.33 -14.83 -23.65
CA VAL A 606 33.54 -14.11 -24.66
C VAL A 606 32.92 -15.07 -25.67
N LEU A 607 31.60 -14.93 -25.89
CA LEU A 607 30.88 -15.61 -26.96
C LEU A 607 30.49 -14.62 -28.06
N LEU A 608 31.02 -14.82 -29.27
CA LEU A 608 30.61 -14.05 -30.45
C LEU A 608 29.42 -14.73 -31.14
N ILE A 609 28.22 -14.18 -30.93
CA ILE A 609 26.97 -14.73 -31.46
C ILE A 609 26.64 -14.06 -32.78
N THR A 610 26.65 -14.82 -33.88
CA THR A 610 26.31 -14.33 -35.22
C THR A 610 25.11 -15.07 -35.80
N GLY A 611 24.40 -14.44 -36.73
CA GLY A 611 23.21 -15.02 -37.35
C GLY A 611 22.29 -13.96 -37.96
N PRO A 612 21.36 -14.35 -38.85
CA PRO A 612 20.43 -13.42 -39.48
C PRO A 612 19.53 -12.74 -38.44
N ASN A 613 18.87 -11.65 -38.85
CA ASN A 613 17.84 -11.03 -38.01
C ASN A 613 16.70 -12.02 -37.74
N MET A 614 16.10 -11.91 -36.56
CA MET A 614 15.02 -12.80 -36.10
C MET A 614 15.44 -14.27 -35.85
N SER A 615 16.75 -14.59 -35.87
CA SER A 615 17.24 -15.94 -35.54
C SER A 615 17.28 -16.27 -34.04
N GLY A 616 16.80 -15.37 -33.17
CA GLY A 616 16.77 -15.58 -31.73
C GLY A 616 18.02 -15.15 -30.95
N LYS A 617 18.97 -14.42 -31.55
CA LYS A 617 20.21 -13.97 -30.88
C LYS A 617 19.94 -13.23 -29.57
N SER A 618 19.08 -12.21 -29.59
CA SER A 618 18.70 -11.43 -28.40
C SER A 618 17.94 -12.28 -27.38
N THR A 619 17.10 -13.22 -27.83
CA THR A 619 16.37 -14.15 -26.97
C THR A 619 17.33 -15.09 -26.22
N TYR A 620 18.38 -15.57 -26.89
CA TYR A 620 19.42 -16.40 -26.29
C TYR A 620 20.22 -15.64 -25.22
N MET A 621 20.61 -14.39 -25.48
CA MET A 621 21.29 -13.54 -24.49
C MET A 621 20.41 -13.26 -23.26
N ARG A 622 19.15 -12.85 -23.49
CA ARG A 622 18.19 -12.61 -22.39
C ARG A 622 17.91 -13.88 -21.59
N GLN A 623 17.80 -15.03 -22.24
CA GLN A 623 17.62 -16.32 -21.57
C GLN A 623 18.72 -16.55 -20.53
N LEU A 624 19.99 -16.30 -20.87
CA LEU A 624 21.10 -16.48 -19.94
C LEU A 624 20.98 -15.57 -18.73
N ALA A 625 20.77 -14.26 -18.92
CA ALA A 625 20.60 -13.33 -17.80
C ALA A 625 19.41 -13.69 -16.91
N LEU A 626 18.25 -14.05 -17.48
CA LEU A 626 17.09 -14.45 -16.68
C LEU A 626 17.35 -15.74 -15.90
N THR A 627 18.13 -16.68 -16.46
CA THR A 627 18.55 -17.90 -15.76
C THR A 627 19.42 -17.56 -14.54
N VAL A 628 20.37 -16.64 -14.69
CA VAL A 628 21.22 -16.14 -13.60
C VAL A 628 20.38 -15.49 -12.50
N VAL A 629 19.49 -14.56 -12.87
CA VAL A 629 18.59 -13.88 -11.93
C VAL A 629 17.76 -14.89 -11.15
N MET A 630 17.11 -15.85 -11.84
CA MET A 630 16.30 -16.88 -11.19
C MET A 630 17.12 -17.77 -10.24
N ALA A 631 18.33 -18.18 -10.65
CA ALA A 631 19.20 -19.01 -9.82
C ALA A 631 19.61 -18.28 -8.54
N GLN A 632 20.05 -17.02 -8.64
CA GLN A 632 20.48 -16.19 -7.51
C GLN A 632 19.32 -15.68 -6.64
N MET A 633 18.07 -15.74 -7.12
CA MET A 633 16.88 -15.59 -6.27
C MET A 633 16.62 -16.82 -5.38
N GLY A 634 17.21 -17.97 -5.70
CA GLY A 634 16.93 -19.27 -5.08
C GLY A 634 15.83 -20.07 -5.79
N CYS A 635 15.38 -19.65 -6.97
CA CYS A 635 14.42 -20.38 -7.79
C CYS A 635 15.13 -21.43 -8.66
N PHE A 636 14.41 -22.47 -9.08
CA PHE A 636 14.92 -23.39 -10.10
C PHE A 636 14.85 -22.75 -11.48
N VAL A 637 15.64 -23.26 -12.42
CA VAL A 637 15.87 -22.60 -13.71
C VAL A 637 15.31 -23.38 -14.92
N PRO A 638 14.96 -22.68 -16.02
CA PRO A 638 14.35 -23.28 -17.21
C PRO A 638 15.37 -24.00 -18.09
N ALA A 639 15.91 -25.14 -17.65
CA ALA A 639 16.89 -25.93 -18.39
C ALA A 639 16.64 -27.45 -18.23
N LYS A 640 17.45 -28.27 -18.89
CA LYS A 640 17.59 -29.71 -18.58
C LYS A 640 18.63 -29.94 -17.47
N SER A 641 19.72 -29.18 -17.50
CA SER A 641 20.69 -29.05 -16.41
C SER A 641 21.34 -27.68 -16.47
N ALA A 642 21.78 -27.16 -15.33
CA ALA A 642 22.47 -25.88 -15.25
C ALA A 642 23.55 -25.93 -14.16
N SER A 643 24.77 -25.58 -14.53
CA SER A 643 25.90 -25.30 -13.65
C SER A 643 26.41 -23.90 -14.00
N MET A 644 26.53 -23.00 -13.03
CA MET A 644 26.97 -21.63 -13.29
C MET A 644 27.66 -21.00 -12.08
N PRO A 645 28.53 -19.99 -12.30
CA PRO A 645 29.06 -19.19 -11.21
C PRO A 645 27.99 -18.29 -10.61
N VAL A 646 28.31 -17.69 -9.46
CA VAL A 646 27.55 -16.56 -8.91
C VAL A 646 28.06 -15.28 -9.59
N PHE A 647 27.18 -14.58 -10.28
CA PHE A 647 27.50 -13.31 -10.92
C PHE A 647 27.30 -12.14 -9.95
N ASP A 648 28.18 -11.13 -10.03
CA ASP A 648 28.11 -9.94 -9.16
C ASP A 648 27.33 -8.79 -9.80
N GLN A 649 27.37 -8.67 -11.13
CA GLN A 649 26.71 -7.61 -11.89
C GLN A 649 26.18 -8.14 -13.22
N ILE A 650 25.05 -7.60 -13.70
CA ILE A 650 24.58 -7.80 -15.07
C ILE A 650 24.53 -6.44 -15.78
N PHE A 651 25.32 -6.32 -16.85
CA PHE A 651 25.26 -5.20 -17.78
C PHE A 651 24.51 -5.62 -19.04
N THR A 652 23.57 -4.79 -19.49
CA THR A 652 22.84 -5.08 -20.72
C THR A 652 22.80 -3.87 -21.63
N ARG A 653 23.11 -4.12 -22.90
CA ARG A 653 22.75 -3.27 -24.03
C ARG A 653 21.93 -4.11 -25.00
N ILE A 654 20.62 -4.16 -24.80
CA ILE A 654 19.72 -4.99 -25.63
C ILE A 654 18.61 -4.13 -26.23
N GLY A 655 18.82 -3.71 -27.48
CA GLY A 655 17.87 -2.92 -28.27
C GLY A 655 18.13 -1.42 -28.23
N ALA A 656 17.54 -0.70 -29.18
CA ALA A 656 17.57 0.76 -29.23
C ALA A 656 16.28 1.30 -28.60
N ALA A 657 16.38 1.90 -27.42
CA ALA A 657 15.36 2.81 -26.92
C ALA A 657 15.95 4.22 -26.98
N ASP A 658 15.30 5.13 -27.69
CA ASP A 658 15.66 6.54 -27.66
C ASP A 658 15.34 7.08 -26.26
N ASP A 659 16.27 7.85 -25.71
CA ASP A 659 15.96 8.74 -24.61
C ASP A 659 15.61 10.13 -25.16
N LEU A 660 14.39 10.22 -25.68
CA LEU A 660 13.81 11.48 -26.19
C LEU A 660 13.73 12.58 -25.12
N ILE A 661 13.77 12.20 -23.83
CA ILE A 661 13.60 13.11 -22.69
C ILE A 661 14.94 13.79 -22.37
N SER A 662 16.06 13.07 -22.43
CA SER A 662 17.39 13.65 -22.17
C SER A 662 18.04 14.32 -23.40
N GLY A 663 17.47 14.16 -24.59
CA GLY A 663 17.98 14.79 -25.82
C GLY A 663 19.30 14.17 -26.33
N ASN A 664 19.69 13.01 -25.78
CA ASN A 664 20.90 12.31 -26.18
C ASN A 664 20.65 11.45 -27.44
N SER A 665 21.64 11.39 -28.34
CA SER A 665 21.57 10.50 -29.50
C SER A 665 21.65 9.02 -29.09
N THR A 666 20.96 8.14 -29.81
CA THR A 666 20.95 6.68 -29.57
C THR A 666 22.36 6.09 -29.50
N PHE A 667 23.30 6.61 -30.31
CA PHE A 667 24.71 6.20 -30.31
C PHE A 667 25.46 6.67 -29.05
N MET A 668 25.20 7.90 -28.57
CA MET A 668 25.84 8.40 -27.35
C MET A 668 25.42 7.58 -26.13
N VAL A 669 24.12 7.31 -25.99
CA VAL A 669 23.60 6.46 -24.90
C VAL A 669 24.21 5.07 -24.96
N GLU A 670 24.30 4.49 -26.17
CA GLU A 670 24.93 3.19 -26.39
C GLU A 670 26.41 3.17 -25.99
N MET A 671 27.18 4.21 -26.34
CA MET A 671 28.59 4.33 -25.93
C MET A 671 28.75 4.58 -24.43
N GLN A 672 27.84 5.32 -23.80
CA GLN A 672 27.84 5.52 -22.35
C GLN A 672 27.56 4.21 -21.59
N GLU A 673 26.55 3.44 -22.01
CA GLU A 673 26.24 2.12 -21.43
C GLU A 673 27.40 1.13 -21.61
N ALA A 674 28.02 1.11 -22.79
CA ALA A 674 29.20 0.27 -23.04
C ALA A 674 30.41 0.70 -22.20
N ASN A 675 30.68 2.01 -22.09
CA ASN A 675 31.77 2.54 -21.27
C ASN A 675 31.54 2.25 -19.79
N ASP A 676 30.30 2.35 -19.31
CA ASP A 676 29.96 2.00 -17.92
C ASP A 676 30.26 0.54 -17.61
N ALA A 677 29.85 -0.38 -18.50
CA ALA A 677 30.18 -1.80 -18.36
C ALA A 677 31.70 -2.03 -18.36
N LEU A 678 32.46 -1.36 -19.23
CA LEU A 678 33.92 -1.51 -19.29
C LEU A 678 34.65 -0.94 -18.07
N MET A 679 34.13 0.12 -17.44
CA MET A 679 34.75 0.73 -16.26
C MET A 679 34.45 -0.03 -14.97
N HIS A 680 33.28 -0.67 -14.87
CA HIS A 680 32.78 -1.22 -13.61
C HIS A 680 32.64 -2.75 -13.57
N ALA A 681 32.66 -3.45 -14.71
CA ALA A 681 32.59 -4.91 -14.72
C ALA A 681 33.80 -5.55 -14.05
N THR A 682 33.56 -6.66 -13.36
CA THR A 682 34.59 -7.50 -12.75
C THR A 682 34.72 -8.83 -13.52
N ALA A 683 35.61 -9.71 -13.05
CA ALA A 683 35.73 -11.07 -13.57
C ALA A 683 34.45 -11.92 -13.38
N ASN A 684 33.55 -11.51 -12.48
CA ASN A 684 32.30 -12.21 -12.16
C ASN A 684 31.06 -11.53 -12.77
N SER A 685 31.24 -10.53 -13.64
CA SER A 685 30.13 -9.79 -14.23
C SER A 685 29.66 -10.42 -15.54
N LEU A 686 28.34 -10.44 -15.76
CA LEU A 686 27.74 -10.86 -17.02
C LEU A 686 27.49 -9.62 -17.90
N ILE A 687 28.09 -9.59 -19.08
CA ILE A 687 27.93 -8.49 -20.04
C ILE A 687 27.15 -9.01 -21.27
N LEU A 688 26.03 -8.36 -21.58
CA LEU A 688 25.19 -8.66 -22.75
C LEU A 688 25.17 -7.49 -23.71
N PHE A 689 25.86 -7.62 -24.84
CA PHE A 689 25.91 -6.60 -25.91
C PHE A 689 25.20 -7.09 -27.18
N ASP A 690 24.12 -6.41 -27.56
CA ASP A 690 23.31 -6.75 -28.74
C ASP A 690 23.58 -5.79 -29.91
N GLU A 691 24.45 -6.21 -30.83
CA GLU A 691 24.94 -5.50 -32.02
C GLU A 691 25.27 -4.03 -31.69
N ILE A 692 26.36 -3.79 -30.95
CA ILE A 692 26.84 -2.43 -30.64
C ILE A 692 27.34 -1.72 -31.90
N GLY A 693 27.19 -0.38 -31.95
CA GLY A 693 27.78 0.47 -32.99
C GLY A 693 26.87 0.74 -34.19
N ARG A 694 25.56 0.47 -34.07
CA ARG A 694 24.60 0.62 -35.19
C ARG A 694 24.31 2.06 -35.55
N GLY A 695 24.47 2.97 -34.58
CA GLY A 695 24.12 4.38 -34.71
C GLY A 695 25.12 5.26 -35.45
N THR A 696 26.19 4.68 -36.01
CA THR A 696 27.29 5.41 -36.67
C THR A 696 27.70 4.77 -38.01
N ALA A 697 28.70 5.34 -38.69
CA ALA A 697 29.25 4.79 -39.92
C ALA A 697 29.86 3.39 -39.69
N THR A 698 29.77 2.52 -40.70
CA THR A 698 30.14 1.10 -40.58
C THR A 698 31.57 0.87 -40.09
N TYR A 699 32.52 1.72 -40.47
CA TYR A 699 33.91 1.62 -40.03
C TYR A 699 34.19 2.22 -38.66
N ASP A 700 33.34 3.14 -38.19
CA ASP A 700 33.49 3.75 -36.87
C ASP A 700 32.82 2.88 -35.79
N GLY A 701 31.82 2.08 -36.18
CA GLY A 701 31.13 1.14 -35.30
C GLY A 701 31.79 -0.25 -35.19
N MET A 702 32.47 -0.72 -36.25
CA MET A 702 33.33 -1.92 -36.21
C MET A 702 34.68 -1.60 -35.57
#